data_AF-A0A9D9M244-F1
#
_entry.id   AF-A0A9D9M244-F1
#
_cell.length_a   1.000
_cell.length_b   1.000
_cell.length_c   1.000
_cell.angle_alpha   90.00
_cell.angle_beta   90.00
_cell.angle_gamma   90.00
#
_symmetry.space_group_name_H-M   'P 1'
#
loop_
_entity.id
_entity.type
_entity.pdbx_description
1 polymer ?
#
loop_
_entity_poly.entity_id
_entity_poly.type
_entity_poly.pdbx_seq_one_letter_code
_entity_poly.pdbx_strand_id
1 'polypeptide(L)'
;MKKTFLQHTLFLLLTLSIIVSFAVTSCGGGGGGGGGGTAAGPAPASTDSSSTGTPTPVANTAEDEEQETPEAALSSNAEILSFVIAQAENPVPADLAGVCADGSVTVSYPYGTISASAKASLIPTITVSDGATITSESGVAQDFTNAVTYTVTAQDGTTKEWDVNLQQLANTHRSISYDLLGGSSNTPLPTSFDINTEDVSLPSGNNLHKDNYIFEGWFDQASGNIIQGWSAGEKSGMGQEESVELTASWIPAPCVSDNRVYANGFSLIVEGSGSETRIYYDDNGNGIKDSNDYALNTINSAYPSNFNGYNIFAGHSGNEATKADYPLALEASHITINGGTLSNVYGYNGNGSRDAGTESYVTIANTTGNLEIGNKTDSGIWLRSFSDYVVTINGSISSANGEAITLIAAGAVHDGSIVAKSVNGSNYADAGKFTLRNSNRQNKINVNVSNGNVVVIGSVDLPAVVQWSENGDYFTLGEDNISANGTYFSVFVNGGYFVLGTTSIEGADFDMAIPYDISGAVNYMDADKGQTLNLGQEYRYVQFKSQSGTISAQATSDFLAQIQFHTASSITVNINLQTVPFAEIQSADVTYFDGSFYKIVNVTDNDKSWDTAYNAAKASTFNGLHGYLMTITSDIENKFIYDRVYKNKGYNPSDATGWIGATRGNNLNSTYDALTWKFASNHTTIPSSNSLNTKWYWACGPEAGKAFYEAKKYATGQDYRTAGMYSSWNNPKDFSKNGLGTGGGAEPNDSSNEYCAQYVGTYCWNDLSHYKYGTAGQYVPGSYIVEYTAYTNSYRTEAATNTALSAHRTYTH
;
A
#
# COMPACT_ATOMS: atom_id res chain seq x y z
N MET A 1 40.94 50.45 3.29
CA MET A 1 41.31 51.41 2.23
C MET A 1 40.10 51.47 1.28
N LYS A 2 39.28 52.52 1.29
CA LYS A 2 39.36 53.74 0.44
C LYS A 2 39.52 53.49 -1.07
N LYS A 3 38.43 53.79 -1.82
CA LYS A 3 38.38 54.48 -3.13
C LYS A 3 38.79 53.65 -4.39
N THR A 4 38.27 53.88 -5.63
CA THR A 4 37.50 55.00 -6.22
C THR A 4 36.89 54.67 -7.63
N PHE A 5 35.72 55.25 -7.97
CA PHE A 5 35.34 55.87 -9.30
C PHE A 5 35.05 54.99 -10.55
N LEU A 6 34.23 55.38 -11.57
CA LEU A 6 33.20 56.44 -11.74
C LEU A 6 32.35 56.25 -13.05
N GLN A 7 31.05 56.61 -12.99
CA GLN A 7 30.05 57.07 -14.01
C GLN A 7 30.23 56.94 -15.55
N HIS A 8 29.09 56.85 -16.27
CA HIS A 8 28.68 57.82 -17.32
C HIS A 8 27.14 58.02 -17.40
N THR A 9 26.69 59.12 -18.03
CA THR A 9 25.36 59.78 -17.86
C THR A 9 24.96 60.54 -19.17
N LEU A 10 23.77 61.11 -19.47
CA LEU A 10 22.52 61.52 -18.75
C LEU A 10 21.33 61.68 -19.76
N PHE A 11 20.13 62.03 -19.25
CA PHE A 11 18.86 62.52 -19.88
C PHE A 11 17.74 61.48 -20.15
N LEU A 12 16.45 61.61 -19.79
CA LEU A 12 15.57 62.61 -19.11
C LEU A 12 14.71 63.59 -19.97
N LEU A 13 13.38 63.35 -20.08
CA LEU A 13 12.24 64.30 -20.00
C LEU A 13 10.89 63.51 -20.18
N LEU A 14 10.02 63.37 -19.17
CA LEU A 14 8.83 64.21 -18.83
C LEU A 14 7.73 64.22 -19.93
N THR A 15 6.44 63.88 -19.71
CA THR A 15 5.50 64.35 -18.67
C THR A 15 4.23 63.48 -18.49
N LEU A 16 3.58 63.71 -17.34
CA LEU A 16 2.25 63.33 -16.82
C LEU A 16 1.04 63.43 -17.78
N SER A 17 0.02 62.56 -17.59
CA SER A 17 -1.41 62.95 -17.52
C SER A 17 -2.33 61.82 -17.04
N ILE A 18 -3.48 62.19 -16.46
CA ILE A 18 -4.39 61.37 -15.63
C ILE A 18 -5.76 61.24 -16.33
N ILE A 19 -6.53 60.18 -16.03
CA ILE A 19 -7.97 60.18 -15.65
C ILE A 19 -8.71 58.90 -16.05
N VAL A 20 -9.37 58.32 -15.03
CA VAL A 20 -10.34 57.22 -15.07
C VAL A 20 -11.68 57.70 -15.62
N SER A 21 -12.42 56.84 -16.33
CA SER A 21 -13.89 56.95 -16.37
C SER A 21 -14.53 55.58 -16.58
N PHE A 22 -15.28 55.13 -15.57
CA PHE A 22 -16.32 54.13 -15.72
C PHE A 22 -17.46 54.67 -16.59
N ALA A 23 -18.09 53.82 -17.40
CA ALA A 23 -19.50 53.95 -17.74
C ALA A 23 -20.09 52.58 -18.08
N VAL A 24 -21.21 52.25 -17.45
CA VAL A 24 -22.00 51.03 -17.65
C VAL A 24 -23.06 51.29 -18.74
N THR A 25 -23.80 50.25 -19.13
CA THR A 25 -24.99 50.25 -20.03
C THR A 25 -24.63 50.29 -21.54
N SER A 26 -25.39 49.67 -22.43
CA SER A 26 -26.85 49.54 -22.40
C SER A 26 -27.41 48.29 -23.09
N CYS A 27 -28.69 48.04 -22.80
CA CYS A 27 -29.49 46.98 -23.38
C CYS A 27 -29.96 47.38 -24.79
N GLY A 28 -29.70 46.54 -25.79
CA GLY A 28 -30.36 46.56 -27.08
C GLY A 28 -30.23 45.18 -27.72
N GLY A 29 -31.27 44.52 -28.23
CA GLY A 29 -32.61 44.98 -28.53
C GLY A 29 -32.88 44.91 -30.03
N GLY A 30 -33.23 43.71 -30.52
CA GLY A 30 -33.85 43.55 -31.85
C GLY A 30 -33.08 42.71 -32.88
N GLY A 31 -33.63 41.52 -33.18
CA GLY A 31 -34.26 41.33 -34.50
C GLY A 31 -33.46 40.67 -35.63
N GLY A 32 -33.67 39.35 -35.80
CA GLY A 32 -33.63 38.64 -37.09
C GLY A 32 -32.25 38.33 -37.70
N GLY A 33 -32.07 37.25 -38.46
CA GLY A 33 -32.99 36.15 -38.75
C GLY A 33 -32.56 35.33 -39.98
N GLY A 34 -32.45 34.00 -39.82
CA GLY A 34 -32.17 33.03 -40.92
C GLY A 34 -30.72 33.04 -41.46
N GLY A 35 -30.15 31.91 -41.89
CA GLY A 35 -30.66 30.54 -41.87
C GLY A 35 -29.76 29.59 -42.69
N GLY A 36 -29.74 28.31 -42.31
CA GLY A 36 -28.97 27.24 -42.98
C GLY A 36 -27.64 26.91 -42.26
N GLY A 37 -27.34 25.67 -41.88
CA GLY A 37 -28.14 24.43 -41.95
C GLY A 37 -27.27 23.21 -42.28
N THR A 38 -26.99 22.35 -41.29
CA THR A 38 -26.45 21.00 -41.48
C THR A 38 -27.03 20.02 -40.44
N ALA A 39 -27.18 18.75 -40.84
CA ALA A 39 -27.74 17.60 -40.10
C ALA A 39 -27.21 17.47 -38.65
N ALA A 40 -28.05 17.23 -37.63
CA ALA A 40 -28.65 15.94 -37.25
C ALA A 40 -27.62 14.82 -36.98
N GLY A 41 -27.63 14.08 -35.87
CA GLY A 41 -28.49 14.09 -34.67
C GLY A 41 -28.27 12.78 -33.87
N PRO A 42 -28.16 12.79 -32.52
CA PRO A 42 -27.78 11.61 -31.73
C PRO A 42 -28.99 10.83 -31.13
N ALA A 43 -28.69 9.82 -30.30
CA ALA A 43 -29.60 8.96 -29.49
C ALA A 43 -30.21 7.75 -30.28
N PRO A 44 -30.68 6.65 -29.62
CA PRO A 44 -31.21 6.63 -28.25
C PRO A 44 -31.03 5.37 -27.34
N ALA A 45 -31.54 5.55 -26.11
CA ALA A 45 -32.28 4.61 -25.25
C ALA A 45 -31.60 3.43 -24.51
N SER A 46 -31.86 3.39 -23.20
CA SER A 46 -32.45 2.21 -22.52
C SER A 46 -33.19 2.61 -21.23
N THR A 47 -34.32 1.98 -20.95
CA THR A 47 -35.16 2.13 -19.73
C THR A 47 -35.66 0.76 -19.27
N ASP A 48 -35.72 0.48 -17.96
CA ASP A 48 -36.83 -0.31 -17.37
C ASP A 48 -36.95 -0.13 -15.83
N SER A 49 -37.87 -0.85 -15.18
CA SER A 49 -38.71 -0.36 -14.07
C SER A 49 -39.11 -1.40 -13.00
N SER A 50 -39.54 -0.91 -11.82
CA SER A 50 -40.50 -1.53 -10.86
C SER A 50 -40.74 -0.55 -9.69
N SER A 51 -41.93 0.03 -9.43
CA SER A 51 -43.15 -0.53 -8.78
C SER A 51 -42.90 -1.05 -7.34
N THR A 52 -43.62 -0.70 -6.26
CA THR A 52 -44.97 -0.11 -6.06
C THR A 52 -45.10 0.61 -4.71
N GLY A 53 -45.97 1.63 -4.57
CA GLY A 53 -46.49 2.04 -3.24
C GLY A 53 -47.03 3.47 -3.11
N THR A 54 -48.35 3.63 -3.02
CA THR A 54 -49.06 4.85 -2.54
C THR A 54 -50.31 4.37 -1.78
N PRO A 55 -50.90 5.14 -0.84
CA PRO A 55 -52.04 5.97 -1.25
C PRO A 55 -52.38 7.23 -0.38
N THR A 56 -52.56 8.39 -1.04
CA THR A 56 -53.68 9.37 -0.84
C THR A 56 -53.88 10.05 0.55
N PRO A 57 -54.82 11.04 0.72
CA PRO A 57 -55.66 11.80 -0.22
C PRO A 57 -55.31 13.32 -0.19
N VAL A 58 -56.00 14.32 -0.78
CA VAL A 58 -57.40 14.53 -1.23
C VAL A 58 -57.41 15.47 -2.46
N ALA A 59 -58.42 15.34 -3.33
CA ALA A 59 -58.75 16.34 -4.35
C ALA A 59 -60.09 17.04 -4.01
N ASN A 60 -60.26 18.33 -4.35
CA ASN A 60 -61.15 18.71 -5.45
C ASN A 60 -61.04 20.20 -5.84
N THR A 61 -61.37 20.49 -7.10
CA THR A 61 -61.61 21.82 -7.71
C THR A 61 -62.97 22.41 -7.26
N ALA A 62 -63.37 23.66 -7.52
CA ALA A 62 -62.85 24.75 -8.38
C ALA A 62 -62.90 26.10 -7.58
N GLU A 63 -63.10 27.34 -8.07
CA GLU A 63 -63.44 27.94 -9.40
C GLU A 63 -62.95 29.42 -9.42
N ASP A 64 -63.16 30.19 -10.50
CA ASP A 64 -62.61 31.56 -10.69
C ASP A 64 -63.30 32.69 -9.88
N GLU A 65 -62.53 33.57 -9.22
CA GLU A 65 -62.83 35.02 -9.06
C GLU A 65 -61.51 35.83 -9.04
N GLU A 66 -61.51 37.08 -9.52
CA GLU A 66 -60.34 37.98 -9.52
C GLU A 66 -59.94 38.36 -8.09
N GLN A 67 -58.67 38.15 -7.71
CA GLN A 67 -58.13 38.59 -6.42
C GLN A 67 -56.85 39.42 -6.61
N GLU A 68 -56.81 40.58 -5.96
CA GLU A 68 -55.72 41.56 -6.03
C GLU A 68 -54.37 40.96 -5.62
N THR A 69 -53.30 41.32 -6.33
CA THR A 69 -51.93 41.01 -5.92
C THR A 69 -51.63 41.66 -4.58
N PRO A 70 -51.15 40.91 -3.56
CA PRO A 70 -50.76 41.51 -2.29
C PRO A 70 -49.56 42.44 -2.52
N GLU A 71 -49.69 43.69 -2.08
CA GLU A 71 -48.64 44.68 -2.08
C GLU A 71 -47.43 44.15 -1.31
N ALA A 72 -46.23 44.25 -1.89
CA ALA A 72 -45.02 43.72 -1.28
C ALA A 72 -44.75 44.43 0.05
N ALA A 73 -44.64 43.66 1.14
CA ALA A 73 -44.33 44.22 2.45
C ALA A 73 -43.00 45.00 2.38
N LEU A 74 -43.08 46.30 2.65
CA LEU A 74 -41.94 47.20 2.62
C LEU A 74 -40.92 46.79 3.70
N SER A 75 -39.64 46.94 3.39
CA SER A 75 -38.55 46.58 4.30
C SER A 75 -38.51 47.47 5.56
N SER A 76 -38.35 46.86 6.74
CA SER A 76 -38.12 47.54 8.01
C SER A 76 -36.62 47.71 8.37
N ASN A 77 -35.71 47.46 7.43
CA ASN A 77 -34.26 47.57 7.68
C ASN A 77 -33.81 49.03 7.62
N ALA A 78 -33.32 49.55 8.75
CA ALA A 78 -32.83 50.92 8.90
C ALA A 78 -31.34 50.95 9.30
N GLU A 79 -30.50 50.14 8.64
CA GLU A 79 -29.07 50.02 8.97
C GLU A 79 -28.16 50.89 8.11
N ILE A 80 -27.08 51.43 8.70
CA ILE A 80 -25.90 51.95 7.98
C ILE A 80 -24.98 50.76 7.65
N LEU A 81 -24.67 50.57 6.37
CA LEU A 81 -23.85 49.46 5.85
C LEU A 81 -22.38 49.85 5.67
N SER A 82 -22.10 51.12 5.41
CA SER A 82 -20.74 51.65 5.37
C SER A 82 -20.72 53.15 5.69
N PHE A 83 -19.69 53.59 6.40
CA PHE A 83 -19.45 55.00 6.67
C PHE A 83 -17.96 55.29 6.45
N VAL A 84 -17.61 56.24 5.59
CA VAL A 84 -16.22 56.58 5.24
C VAL A 84 -16.03 58.09 5.16
N ILE A 85 -15.01 58.61 5.82
CA ILE A 85 -14.53 59.98 5.62
C ILE A 85 -13.30 59.90 4.71
N ALA A 86 -13.51 60.10 3.42
CA ALA A 86 -12.47 59.94 2.41
C ALA A 86 -11.50 61.13 2.40
N GLN A 87 -10.19 60.87 2.38
CA GLN A 87 -9.13 61.87 2.26
C GLN A 87 -9.27 62.73 1.00
N ALA A 88 -9.79 62.15 -0.09
CA ALA A 88 -9.99 62.88 -1.35
C ALA A 88 -10.92 64.11 -1.19
N GLU A 89 -11.83 64.08 -0.21
CA GLU A 89 -12.84 65.13 0.03
C GLU A 89 -12.63 65.86 1.37
N ASN A 90 -11.70 65.40 2.21
CA ASN A 90 -11.55 65.84 3.60
C ASN A 90 -10.09 66.10 4.00
N PRO A 91 -9.82 67.08 4.89
CA PRO A 91 -8.49 67.35 5.42
C PRO A 91 -8.07 66.32 6.49
N VAL A 92 -7.99 65.04 6.11
CA VAL A 92 -7.62 63.88 6.95
C VAL A 92 -6.38 63.17 6.38
N PRO A 93 -5.57 62.48 7.21
CA PRO A 93 -4.28 61.91 6.76
C PRO A 93 -4.41 60.66 5.88
N ALA A 94 -5.55 59.98 5.92
CA ALA A 94 -5.92 58.82 5.10
C ALA A 94 -7.45 58.66 5.13
N ASP A 95 -8.01 57.76 4.31
CA ASP A 95 -9.43 57.40 4.39
C ASP A 95 -9.76 56.78 5.76
N LEU A 96 -10.80 57.30 6.41
CA LEU A 96 -11.21 56.85 7.75
C LEU A 96 -12.53 56.07 7.64
N ALA A 97 -12.44 54.75 7.73
CA ALA A 97 -13.60 53.87 7.76
C ALA A 97 -14.21 53.78 9.18
N GLY A 98 -15.53 53.88 9.27
CA GLY A 98 -16.29 53.72 10.51
C GLY A 98 -16.66 52.27 10.78
N VAL A 99 -16.42 51.81 12.02
CA VAL A 99 -16.92 50.53 12.51
C VAL A 99 -18.40 50.71 12.85
N CYS A 100 -19.27 50.14 12.03
CA CYS A 100 -20.72 50.19 12.20
C CYS A 100 -21.17 49.05 13.12
N ALA A 101 -21.80 49.37 14.25
CA ALA A 101 -22.28 48.41 15.24
C ALA A 101 -23.59 48.91 15.87
N ASP A 102 -24.70 48.27 15.51
CA ASP A 102 -26.07 48.44 16.03
C ASP A 102 -26.42 49.84 16.58
N GLY A 103 -26.73 50.78 15.68
CA GLY A 103 -27.09 52.16 16.08
C GLY A 103 -25.92 53.06 16.45
N SER A 104 -24.68 52.61 16.28
CA SER A 104 -23.46 53.39 16.47
C SER A 104 -22.49 53.23 15.31
N VAL A 105 -21.76 54.30 14.98
CA VAL A 105 -20.59 54.25 14.10
C VAL A 105 -19.41 54.91 14.79
N THR A 106 -18.36 54.14 15.07
CA THR A 106 -17.11 54.68 15.61
C THR A 106 -16.08 54.81 14.50
N VAL A 107 -15.67 56.05 14.19
CA VAL A 107 -14.61 56.35 13.23
C VAL A 107 -13.34 56.71 14.02
N SER A 108 -12.41 55.78 14.09
CA SER A 108 -11.14 55.97 14.81
C SER A 108 -10.10 56.67 13.94
N TYR A 109 -9.35 57.61 14.51
CA TYR A 109 -8.29 58.34 13.80
C TYR A 109 -7.05 58.57 14.70
N PRO A 110 -5.83 58.67 14.14
CA PRO A 110 -4.61 58.76 14.95
C PRO A 110 -4.52 60.06 15.77
N TYR A 111 -3.81 59.99 16.90
CA TYR A 111 -3.60 61.13 17.79
C TYR A 111 -3.04 62.35 17.05
N GLY A 112 -3.56 63.54 17.34
CA GLY A 112 -3.12 64.81 16.74
C GLY A 112 -3.48 65.06 15.26
N THR A 113 -3.96 64.06 14.51
CA THR A 113 -4.07 64.18 13.03
C THR A 113 -5.26 64.98 12.50
N ILE A 114 -6.38 65.06 13.23
CA ILE A 114 -7.55 65.87 12.86
C ILE A 114 -7.70 67.02 13.84
N SER A 115 -7.63 68.25 13.34
CA SER A 115 -7.82 69.46 14.15
C SER A 115 -9.28 69.70 14.50
N ALA A 116 -9.55 70.45 15.57
CA ALA A 116 -10.92 70.82 15.96
C ALA A 116 -11.67 71.59 14.85
N SER A 117 -10.97 72.38 14.04
CA SER A 117 -11.57 73.09 12.90
C SER A 117 -11.85 72.19 11.70
N ALA A 118 -11.08 71.12 11.50
CA ALA A 118 -11.36 70.13 10.46
C ALA A 118 -12.62 69.32 10.77
N LYS A 119 -12.82 68.92 12.03
CA LYS A 119 -14.00 68.17 12.49
C LYS A 119 -15.33 68.87 12.19
N ALA A 120 -15.35 70.20 12.19
CA ALA A 120 -16.56 71.00 12.08
C ALA A 120 -17.21 71.00 10.67
N SER A 121 -16.59 70.35 9.68
CA SER A 121 -17.07 70.34 8.29
C SER A 121 -16.53 69.11 7.51
N LEU A 122 -16.61 67.91 8.09
CA LEU A 122 -16.22 66.69 7.37
C LEU A 122 -17.39 66.16 6.53
N ILE A 123 -17.08 65.67 5.34
CA ILE A 123 -18.00 65.11 4.35
C ILE A 123 -17.89 63.57 4.41
N PRO A 124 -18.89 62.87 4.95
CA PRO A 124 -18.93 61.41 4.95
C PRO A 124 -19.61 60.85 3.69
N THR A 125 -19.07 59.75 3.19
CA THR A 125 -19.77 58.85 2.27
C THR A 125 -20.48 57.77 3.10
N ILE A 126 -21.80 57.64 2.93
CA ILE A 126 -22.66 56.77 3.73
C ILE A 126 -23.48 55.87 2.80
N THR A 127 -23.44 54.56 3.05
CA THR A 127 -24.34 53.57 2.42
C THR A 127 -25.31 53.07 3.47
N VAL A 128 -26.61 53.01 3.15
CA VAL A 128 -27.66 52.47 4.00
C VAL A 128 -28.32 51.24 3.40
N SER A 129 -29.20 50.60 4.17
CA SER A 129 -30.03 49.47 3.74
C SER A 129 -30.80 49.77 2.45
N ASP A 130 -31.01 48.75 1.61
CA ASP A 130 -31.72 48.92 0.34
C ASP A 130 -33.17 49.40 0.57
N GLY A 131 -33.59 50.37 -0.24
CA GLY A 131 -34.87 51.09 -0.10
C GLY A 131 -34.97 52.05 1.09
N ALA A 132 -33.96 52.16 1.96
CA ALA A 132 -33.96 53.11 3.08
C ALA A 132 -33.42 54.50 2.67
N THR A 133 -33.75 55.50 3.48
CA THR A 133 -33.25 56.88 3.35
C THR A 133 -32.60 57.34 4.66
N ILE A 134 -31.77 58.38 4.62
CA ILE A 134 -31.06 58.89 5.80
C ILE A 134 -31.19 60.41 5.91
N THR A 135 -31.47 60.90 7.12
CA THR A 135 -31.45 62.35 7.41
C THR A 135 -30.00 62.82 7.55
N SER A 136 -29.68 63.94 6.89
CA SER A 136 -28.32 64.28 6.43
C SER A 136 -27.81 63.28 5.39
N GLU A 137 -28.07 63.57 4.11
CA GLU A 137 -27.66 62.73 2.98
C GLU A 137 -26.13 62.54 2.89
N SER A 138 -25.71 61.40 2.34
CA SER A 138 -24.30 61.14 2.02
C SER A 138 -23.71 62.24 1.14
N GLY A 139 -22.48 62.68 1.44
CA GLY A 139 -21.82 63.79 0.75
C GLY A 139 -22.16 65.19 1.29
N VAL A 140 -22.99 65.31 2.34
CA VAL A 140 -23.25 66.58 3.02
C VAL A 140 -22.28 66.77 4.19
N ALA A 141 -21.59 67.91 4.26
CA ALA A 141 -20.68 68.23 5.36
C ALA A 141 -21.39 68.32 6.71
N GLN A 142 -20.79 67.72 7.76
CA GLN A 142 -21.30 67.69 9.13
C GLN A 142 -20.24 68.11 10.16
N ASP A 143 -20.70 68.56 11.33
CA ASP A 143 -19.86 68.96 12.45
C ASP A 143 -19.71 67.80 13.46
N PHE A 144 -18.58 67.10 13.36
CA PHE A 144 -18.20 66.03 14.28
C PHE A 144 -17.31 66.50 15.45
N THR A 145 -17.44 67.75 15.88
CA THR A 145 -16.87 68.17 17.18
C THR A 145 -17.53 67.46 18.36
N ASN A 146 -18.74 66.93 18.16
CA ASN A 146 -19.49 66.06 19.05
C ASN A 146 -20.05 64.85 18.26
N ALA A 147 -20.79 63.95 18.91
CA ALA A 147 -21.55 62.90 18.25
C ALA A 147 -22.57 63.51 17.26
N VAL A 148 -22.71 62.91 16.08
CA VAL A 148 -23.71 63.29 15.07
C VAL A 148 -24.71 62.15 14.93
N THR A 149 -25.95 62.39 15.35
CA THR A 149 -27.05 61.43 15.21
C THR A 149 -27.67 61.54 13.82
N TYR A 150 -27.69 60.43 13.08
CA TYR A 150 -28.42 60.28 11.82
C TYR A 150 -29.68 59.47 12.04
N THR A 151 -30.77 59.77 11.33
CA THR A 151 -31.98 58.93 11.34
C THR A 151 -32.09 58.20 10.02
N VAL A 152 -31.91 56.88 10.04
CA VAL A 152 -32.21 56.03 8.88
C VAL A 152 -33.69 55.68 8.93
N THR A 153 -34.42 55.99 7.86
CA THR A 153 -35.85 55.63 7.68
C THR A 153 -35.91 54.47 6.69
N ALA A 154 -36.38 53.32 7.17
CA ALA A 154 -36.60 52.13 6.35
C ALA A 154 -37.75 52.35 5.35
N GLN A 155 -37.88 51.42 4.40
CA GLN A 155 -38.86 51.51 3.32
C GLN A 155 -40.32 51.49 3.84
N ASP A 156 -40.58 50.82 4.96
CA ASP A 156 -41.90 50.78 5.64
C ASP A 156 -42.21 52.03 6.49
N GLY A 157 -41.28 52.98 6.58
CA GLY A 157 -41.39 54.19 7.39
C GLY A 157 -40.94 54.03 8.84
N THR A 158 -40.46 52.86 9.27
CA THR A 158 -39.79 52.72 10.59
C THR A 158 -38.44 53.44 10.60
N THR A 159 -38.01 53.92 11.76
CA THR A 159 -36.81 54.76 11.89
C THR A 159 -35.85 54.22 12.95
N LYS A 160 -34.54 54.21 12.64
CA LYS A 160 -33.45 53.90 13.58
C LYS A 160 -32.48 55.09 13.66
N GLU A 161 -32.14 55.49 14.88
CA GLU A 161 -31.11 56.50 15.13
C GLU A 161 -29.73 55.86 15.16
N TRP A 162 -28.74 56.56 14.61
CA TRP A 162 -27.35 56.15 14.47
C TRP A 162 -26.42 57.24 14.98
N ASP A 163 -25.77 57.00 16.11
CA ASP A 163 -24.79 57.94 16.69
C ASP A 163 -23.40 57.72 16.09
N VAL A 164 -22.97 58.67 15.24
CA VAL A 164 -21.64 58.65 14.63
C VAL A 164 -20.68 59.46 15.49
N ASN A 165 -19.59 58.83 15.93
CA ASN A 165 -18.56 59.44 16.76
C ASN A 165 -17.16 59.33 16.15
N LEU A 166 -16.41 60.43 16.17
CA LEU A 166 -14.98 60.44 15.88
C LEU A 166 -14.17 60.14 17.13
N GLN A 167 -13.58 58.95 17.21
CA GLN A 167 -12.71 58.57 18.33
C GLN A 167 -11.24 58.86 18.01
N GLN A 168 -10.60 59.70 18.84
CA GLN A 168 -9.15 59.85 18.77
C GLN A 168 -8.48 58.62 19.40
N LEU A 169 -7.60 57.95 18.66
CA LEU A 169 -6.73 56.93 19.21
C LEU A 169 -5.71 57.57 20.17
N ALA A 170 -5.27 56.79 21.15
CA ALA A 170 -4.21 57.20 22.06
C ALA A 170 -2.88 57.37 21.30
N ASN A 171 -1.98 58.20 21.83
CA ASN A 171 -0.65 58.42 21.24
C ASN A 171 0.30 57.20 21.36
N THR A 172 -0.21 56.12 21.95
CA THR A 172 0.39 54.80 22.17
C THR A 172 0.05 53.79 21.06
N HIS A 173 -0.90 54.10 20.17
CA HIS A 173 -1.27 53.20 19.08
C HIS A 173 -0.21 53.19 17.96
N ARG A 174 0.12 52.02 17.41
CA ARG A 174 1.07 51.83 16.29
C ARG A 174 0.50 50.87 15.25
N SER A 175 0.98 50.97 14.01
CA SER A 175 0.58 50.08 12.90
C SER A 175 1.50 48.86 12.77
N ILE A 176 0.97 47.81 12.12
CA ILE A 176 1.70 46.60 11.73
C ILE A 176 1.50 46.43 10.22
N SER A 177 2.58 46.19 9.49
CA SER A 177 2.56 45.89 8.06
C SER A 177 3.09 44.48 7.80
N TYR A 178 2.61 43.83 6.74
CA TYR A 178 2.93 42.45 6.39
C TYR A 178 3.31 42.33 4.92
N ASP A 179 4.49 41.79 4.64
CA ASP A 179 4.84 41.22 3.35
C ASP A 179 4.68 39.69 3.41
N LEU A 180 3.74 39.17 2.62
CA LEU A 180 3.46 37.72 2.54
C LEU A 180 4.39 36.97 1.58
N LEU A 181 5.28 37.65 0.84
CA LEU A 181 6.19 37.06 -0.16
C LEU A 181 5.49 36.08 -1.12
N GLY A 182 4.33 36.49 -1.64
CA GLY A 182 3.51 35.70 -2.56
C GLY A 182 2.60 34.65 -1.89
N GLY A 183 2.58 34.56 -0.56
CA GLY A 183 1.55 33.82 0.17
C GLY A 183 0.23 34.59 0.33
N SER A 184 -0.77 33.93 0.92
CA SER A 184 -2.10 34.45 1.21
C SER A 184 -2.52 34.15 2.64
N SER A 185 -3.46 34.93 3.20
CA SER A 185 -4.06 34.67 4.51
C SER A 185 -5.55 34.34 4.38
N ASN A 186 -6.00 33.32 5.11
CA ASN A 186 -7.40 32.90 5.19
C ASN A 186 -8.19 33.66 6.27
N THR A 187 -7.50 34.45 7.12
CA THR A 187 -8.11 35.31 8.14
C THR A 187 -7.55 36.74 8.06
N PRO A 188 -8.30 37.79 8.45
CA PRO A 188 -7.75 39.14 8.59
C PRO A 188 -6.53 39.16 9.53
N LEU A 189 -5.48 39.88 9.13
CA LEU A 189 -4.28 40.09 9.96
C LEU A 189 -4.45 41.34 10.84
N PRO A 190 -3.94 41.38 12.08
CA PRO A 190 -4.06 42.56 12.94
C PRO A 190 -3.16 43.69 12.42
N THR A 191 -3.74 44.83 12.06
CA THR A 191 -3.06 45.96 11.39
C THR A 191 -2.51 47.02 12.35
N SER A 192 -2.79 46.93 13.66
CA SER A 192 -2.38 47.91 14.66
C SER A 192 -2.53 47.38 16.09
N PHE A 193 -1.85 48.01 17.05
CA PHE A 193 -1.85 47.65 18.48
C PHE A 193 -1.54 48.86 19.38
N ASP A 194 -1.91 48.81 20.66
CA ASP A 194 -1.43 49.77 21.67
C ASP A 194 -0.13 49.28 22.34
N ILE A 195 0.93 50.10 22.28
CA ILE A 195 2.26 49.73 22.82
C ILE A 195 2.31 49.51 24.33
N ASN A 196 1.30 49.94 25.10
CA ASN A 196 1.31 49.91 26.56
C ASN A 196 0.34 48.88 27.19
N THR A 197 -0.69 48.44 26.49
CA THR A 197 -1.82 47.71 27.11
C THR A 197 -2.15 46.35 26.51
N GLU A 198 -1.52 45.94 25.41
CA GLU A 198 -1.88 44.71 24.69
C GLU A 198 -0.67 43.80 24.47
N ASP A 199 -0.79 42.53 24.88
CA ASP A 199 0.07 41.46 24.36
C ASP A 199 -0.42 41.14 22.94
N VAL A 200 0.47 41.26 21.94
CA VAL A 200 0.13 40.98 20.54
C VAL A 200 0.56 39.57 20.21
N SER A 201 -0.40 38.72 19.83
CA SER A 201 -0.13 37.40 19.24
C SER A 201 -0.26 37.48 17.73
N LEU A 202 0.77 37.05 16.99
CA LEU A 202 0.74 37.03 15.53
C LEU A 202 0.05 35.75 15.01
N PRO A 203 -0.62 35.78 13.85
CA PRO A 203 -1.24 34.60 13.26
C PRO A 203 -0.22 33.49 12.96
N SER A 204 -0.59 32.26 13.29
CA SER A 204 0.20 31.05 13.04
C SER A 204 -0.09 30.42 11.68
N GLY A 205 0.75 29.46 11.26
CA GLY A 205 0.76 28.88 9.92
C GLY A 205 -0.58 28.31 9.43
N ASN A 206 -1.47 27.85 10.30
CA ASN A 206 -2.78 27.30 9.90
C ASN A 206 -3.68 28.33 9.16
N ASN A 207 -3.44 29.63 9.35
CA ASN A 207 -4.18 30.71 8.69
C ASN A 207 -3.48 31.26 7.43
N LEU A 208 -2.26 30.79 7.13
CA LEU A 208 -1.41 31.31 6.07
C LEU A 208 -1.11 30.21 5.05
N HIS A 209 -1.14 30.53 3.76
CA HIS A 209 -0.96 29.55 2.70
C HIS A 209 -0.05 30.05 1.58
N LYS A 210 0.82 29.17 1.08
CA LYS A 210 1.63 29.37 -0.12
C LYS A 210 1.94 27.99 -0.74
N ASP A 211 1.55 27.78 -2.00
CA ASP A 211 1.67 26.48 -2.65
C ASP A 211 3.11 25.94 -2.65
N ASN A 212 3.32 24.75 -2.07
CA ASN A 212 4.61 24.07 -1.93
C ASN A 212 5.60 24.73 -0.94
N TYR A 213 5.10 25.50 0.03
CA TYR A 213 5.91 26.05 1.13
C TYR A 213 5.24 25.84 2.49
N ILE A 214 6.04 25.74 3.55
CA ILE A 214 5.60 25.76 4.95
C ILE A 214 5.90 27.14 5.53
N PHE A 215 4.96 27.69 6.31
CA PHE A 215 5.15 28.94 7.05
C PHE A 215 5.98 28.69 8.32
N GLU A 216 7.20 29.24 8.36
CA GLU A 216 8.13 29.05 9.49
C GLU A 216 7.95 30.14 10.58
N GLY A 217 7.43 31.31 10.22
CA GLY A 217 7.15 32.40 11.17
C GLY A 217 7.22 33.79 10.56
N TRP A 218 7.06 34.83 11.39
CA TRP A 218 7.19 36.23 10.97
C TRP A 218 8.58 36.77 11.28
N PHE A 219 9.33 37.20 10.26
CA PHE A 219 10.56 37.96 10.44
C PHE A 219 10.25 39.43 10.69
N ASP A 220 10.73 39.96 11.80
CA ASP A 220 10.79 41.41 12.06
C ASP A 220 12.04 41.99 11.39
N GLN A 221 11.87 42.87 10.40
CA GLN A 221 12.98 43.44 9.64
C GLN A 221 13.96 44.28 10.49
N ALA A 222 13.51 44.82 11.64
CA ALA A 222 14.35 45.62 12.53
C ALA A 222 15.24 44.78 13.44
N SER A 223 14.80 43.56 13.83
CA SER A 223 15.56 42.67 14.71
C SER A 223 16.21 41.48 14.00
N GLY A 224 15.75 41.12 12.81
CA GLY A 224 16.27 40.00 12.01
C GLY A 224 15.94 38.61 12.55
N ASN A 225 14.99 38.51 13.50
CA ASN A 225 14.58 37.26 14.13
C ASN A 225 13.15 36.88 13.77
N ILE A 226 12.84 35.58 13.88
CA ILE A 226 11.46 35.10 13.84
C ILE A 226 10.78 35.45 15.17
N ILE A 227 9.59 36.04 15.09
CA ILE A 227 8.75 36.37 16.23
C ILE A 227 7.33 35.79 16.08
N GLN A 228 6.70 35.44 17.20
CA GLN A 228 5.31 34.95 17.26
C GLN A 228 4.34 35.99 17.86
N GLY A 229 4.86 37.15 18.27
CA GLY A 229 4.17 38.14 19.06
C GLY A 229 5.14 39.00 19.86
N TRP A 230 4.61 39.89 20.69
CA TRP A 230 5.36 40.70 21.66
C TRP A 230 4.47 41.04 22.85
N SER A 231 5.08 41.29 24.01
CA SER A 231 4.34 41.65 25.22
C SER A 231 4.01 43.14 25.30
N ALA A 232 2.99 43.47 26.09
CA ALA A 232 2.64 44.84 26.43
C ALA A 232 3.87 45.61 26.98
N GLY A 233 4.13 46.80 26.45
CA GLY A 233 5.30 47.62 26.81
C GLY A 233 6.60 47.30 26.06
N GLU A 234 6.71 46.15 25.38
CA GLU A 234 7.94 45.73 24.70
C GLU A 234 8.34 46.67 23.55
N LYS A 235 7.34 47.22 22.85
CA LYS A 235 7.52 48.19 21.76
C LYS A 235 7.35 49.66 22.21
N SER A 236 7.38 49.94 23.52
CA SER A 236 7.15 51.29 24.10
C SER A 236 8.13 52.38 23.63
N GLY A 237 9.28 52.01 23.06
CA GLY A 237 10.24 52.94 22.47
C GLY A 237 9.88 53.49 21.09
N MET A 238 8.84 52.96 20.42
CA MET A 238 8.51 53.34 19.04
C MET A 238 7.96 54.77 18.91
N GLY A 239 8.46 55.52 17.93
CA GLY A 239 7.93 56.82 17.51
C GLY A 239 6.52 56.74 16.93
N GLN A 240 5.75 57.84 16.94
CA GLN A 240 4.32 57.83 16.54
C GLN A 240 4.08 57.46 15.07
N GLU A 241 5.05 57.73 14.19
CA GLU A 241 5.01 57.39 12.76
C GLU A 241 5.67 56.04 12.44
N GLU A 242 6.16 55.30 13.44
CA GLU A 242 6.84 54.02 13.25
C GLU A 242 5.84 52.87 13.21
N SER A 243 6.10 51.87 12.35
CA SER A 243 5.31 50.65 12.22
C SER A 243 6.17 49.41 12.45
N VAL A 244 5.55 48.30 12.85
CA VAL A 244 6.24 47.00 12.89
C VAL A 244 6.12 46.36 11.50
N GLU A 245 7.24 46.24 10.79
CA GLU A 245 7.29 45.66 9.45
C GLU A 245 7.65 44.17 9.53
N LEU A 246 6.68 43.32 9.17
CA LEU A 246 6.80 41.86 9.26
C LEU A 246 6.87 41.24 7.86
N THR A 247 7.74 40.25 7.69
CA THR A 247 7.88 39.49 6.45
C THR A 247 7.66 38.00 6.74
N ALA A 248 6.82 37.34 5.97
CA ALA A 248 6.53 35.93 6.15
C ALA A 248 7.74 35.06 5.76
N SER A 249 8.21 34.20 6.67
CA SER A 249 9.17 33.14 6.34
C SER A 249 8.46 31.95 5.70
N TRP A 250 8.99 31.51 4.57
CA TRP A 250 8.49 30.38 3.80
C TRP A 250 9.64 29.46 3.43
N ILE A 251 9.67 28.25 4.00
CA ILE A 251 10.59 27.19 3.55
C ILE A 251 9.89 26.34 2.49
N PRO A 252 10.62 25.80 1.49
CA PRO A 252 10.06 24.84 0.53
C PRO A 252 9.40 23.64 1.22
N ALA A 253 8.55 22.90 0.50
CA ALA A 253 7.89 21.70 0.99
C ALA A 253 7.80 20.60 -0.09
N PRO A 254 7.47 19.35 0.29
CA PRO A 254 7.12 18.31 -0.66
C PRO A 254 5.95 18.72 -1.57
N CYS A 255 6.04 18.43 -2.87
CA CYS A 255 5.00 18.76 -3.84
C CYS A 255 4.27 17.54 -4.38
N VAL A 256 2.98 17.70 -4.66
CA VAL A 256 2.10 16.63 -5.17
C VAL A 256 1.47 17.08 -6.49
N SER A 257 1.64 16.28 -7.55
CA SER A 257 1.05 16.54 -8.88
C SER A 257 0.92 15.25 -9.68
N ASP A 258 -0.15 15.07 -10.45
CA ASP A 258 -0.34 13.94 -11.39
C ASP A 258 0.00 12.53 -10.86
N ASN A 259 -0.48 12.18 -9.66
CA ASN A 259 -0.14 10.94 -8.94
C ASN A 259 1.37 10.76 -8.65
N ARG A 260 2.10 11.86 -8.47
CA ARG A 260 3.51 11.92 -8.09
C ARG A 260 3.68 12.78 -6.83
N VAL A 261 4.50 12.32 -5.92
CA VAL A 261 5.00 13.06 -4.75
C VAL A 261 6.49 13.27 -4.95
N TYR A 262 6.95 14.51 -4.83
CA TYR A 262 8.36 14.87 -4.89
C TYR A 262 8.79 15.38 -3.52
N ALA A 263 9.78 14.73 -2.92
CA ALA A 263 10.24 15.05 -1.58
C ALA A 263 11.08 16.35 -1.54
N ASN A 264 11.60 16.83 -2.67
CA ASN A 264 12.26 18.15 -2.81
C ASN A 264 13.39 18.44 -1.80
N GLY A 265 14.11 17.43 -1.30
CA GLY A 265 15.17 17.59 -0.29
C GLY A 265 14.72 17.31 1.15
N PHE A 266 13.43 17.07 1.38
CA PHE A 266 12.86 16.70 2.68
C PHE A 266 12.76 15.18 2.85
N SER A 267 12.68 14.71 4.10
CA SER A 267 12.37 13.31 4.40
C SER A 267 10.86 13.08 4.41
N LEU A 268 10.44 11.85 4.09
CA LEU A 268 9.03 11.45 4.03
C LEU A 268 8.79 10.15 4.79
N ILE A 269 7.69 10.08 5.53
CA ILE A 269 7.17 8.85 6.14
C ILE A 269 5.88 8.43 5.43
N VAL A 270 5.78 7.16 5.03
CA VAL A 270 4.61 6.55 4.39
C VAL A 270 3.98 5.53 5.33
N GLU A 271 2.70 5.73 5.66
CA GLU A 271 1.91 4.87 6.54
C GLU A 271 0.77 4.19 5.79
N GLY A 272 0.45 2.94 6.19
CA GLY A 272 -0.65 2.16 5.62
C GLY A 272 -1.72 1.80 6.64
N SER A 273 -3.00 1.98 6.29
CA SER A 273 -4.12 1.51 7.11
C SER A 273 -5.28 1.02 6.25
N GLY A 274 -5.54 -0.28 6.26
CA GLY A 274 -6.55 -0.91 5.40
C GLY A 274 -6.21 -0.73 3.91
N SER A 275 -6.98 0.11 3.22
CA SER A 275 -6.77 0.50 1.82
C SER A 275 -6.25 1.93 1.64
N GLU A 276 -5.99 2.65 2.74
CA GLU A 276 -5.43 3.99 2.73
C GLU A 276 -3.91 3.97 2.84
N THR A 277 -3.27 4.86 2.08
CA THR A 277 -1.84 5.19 2.19
C THR A 277 -1.73 6.68 2.50
N ARG A 278 -1.01 7.04 3.57
CA ARG A 278 -0.85 8.43 4.01
C ARG A 278 0.62 8.79 4.01
N ILE A 279 0.94 10.00 3.59
CA ILE A 279 2.32 10.49 3.50
C ILE A 279 2.45 11.70 4.42
N TYR A 280 3.55 11.71 5.17
CA TYR A 280 3.94 12.74 6.12
C TYR A 280 5.30 13.31 5.72
N TYR A 281 5.46 14.61 5.90
CA TYR A 281 6.76 15.26 5.97
C TYR A 281 7.40 14.90 7.32
N ASP A 282 8.60 14.33 7.27
CA ASP A 282 9.42 13.92 8.42
C ASP A 282 10.35 15.08 8.77
N ASP A 283 9.97 15.87 9.77
CA ASP A 283 10.61 17.17 10.08
C ASP A 283 11.93 17.00 10.84
N ASN A 284 12.04 15.94 11.63
CA ASN A 284 13.24 15.65 12.43
C ASN A 284 14.16 14.58 11.81
N GLY A 285 13.74 13.96 10.70
CA GLY A 285 14.51 12.98 9.93
C GLY A 285 14.66 11.61 10.60
N ASN A 286 13.79 11.27 11.57
CA ASN A 286 13.93 10.04 12.36
C ASN A 286 13.25 8.80 11.72
N GLY A 287 12.39 8.99 10.70
CA GLY A 287 11.63 7.92 10.03
C GLY A 287 10.48 7.30 10.85
N ILE A 288 10.12 7.88 11.98
CA ILE A 288 9.12 7.41 12.94
C ILE A 288 8.08 8.51 13.14
N LYS A 289 6.87 8.29 12.62
CA LYS A 289 5.80 9.27 12.71
C LYS A 289 5.50 9.69 14.15
N ASP A 290 5.81 10.94 14.48
CA ASP A 290 5.57 11.56 15.79
C ASP A 290 4.74 12.85 15.71
N SER A 291 4.80 13.71 16.73
CA SER A 291 4.01 14.95 16.81
C SER A 291 4.59 16.13 16.02
N ASN A 292 5.82 16.01 15.53
CA ASN A 292 6.49 17.02 14.71
C ASN A 292 6.24 16.80 13.21
N ASP A 293 5.60 15.69 12.83
CA ASP A 293 5.44 15.30 11.42
C ASP A 293 4.08 15.71 10.85
N TYR A 294 4.12 16.36 9.69
CA TYR A 294 2.94 16.99 9.09
C TYR A 294 2.42 16.14 7.93
N ALA A 295 1.12 15.79 7.96
CA ALA A 295 0.50 15.12 6.82
C ALA A 295 0.54 16.05 5.60
N LEU A 296 0.83 15.53 4.40
CA LEU A 296 0.99 16.40 3.23
C LEU A 296 -0.28 17.22 2.94
N ASN A 297 -1.47 16.67 3.18
CA ASN A 297 -2.75 17.38 3.03
C ASN A 297 -3.03 18.44 4.14
N THR A 298 -2.21 18.51 5.19
CA THR A 298 -2.21 19.64 6.15
C THR A 298 -1.24 20.75 5.75
N ILE A 299 -0.23 20.44 4.93
CA ILE A 299 0.68 21.43 4.33
C ILE A 299 -0.02 22.15 3.17
N ASN A 300 -0.69 21.39 2.29
CA ASN A 300 -1.56 21.95 1.27
C ASN A 300 -2.88 21.18 1.20
N SER A 301 -3.99 21.88 1.51
CA SER A 301 -5.35 21.30 1.50
C SER A 301 -5.84 20.79 0.14
N ALA A 302 -5.17 21.17 -0.96
CA ALA A 302 -5.45 20.63 -2.30
C ALA A 302 -4.86 19.22 -2.52
N TYR A 303 -3.94 18.76 -1.66
CA TYR A 303 -3.38 17.42 -1.76
C TYR A 303 -4.38 16.35 -1.22
N PRO A 304 -4.40 15.14 -1.80
CA PRO A 304 -5.33 14.10 -1.38
C PRO A 304 -5.01 13.61 0.05
N SER A 305 -6.05 13.12 0.75
CA SER A 305 -5.87 12.42 2.04
C SER A 305 -5.41 10.96 1.90
N ASN A 306 -5.46 10.39 0.68
CA ASN A 306 -5.05 9.03 0.37
C ASN A 306 -4.17 9.01 -0.88
N PHE A 307 -2.96 8.46 -0.74
CA PHE A 307 -1.90 8.37 -1.75
C PHE A 307 -1.76 6.95 -2.32
N ASN A 308 -2.78 6.09 -2.19
CA ASN A 308 -2.75 4.72 -2.71
C ASN A 308 -2.43 4.73 -4.22
N GLY A 309 -1.40 3.99 -4.62
CA GLY A 309 -0.95 3.89 -6.00
C GLY A 309 -0.14 5.09 -6.51
N TYR A 310 0.26 6.04 -5.64
CA TYR A 310 1.12 7.16 -6.05
C TYR A 310 2.55 6.71 -6.34
N ASN A 311 3.26 7.56 -7.08
CA ASN A 311 4.70 7.45 -7.29
C ASN A 311 5.42 8.41 -6.36
N ILE A 312 6.46 7.98 -5.65
CA ILE A 312 7.26 8.85 -4.78
C ILE A 312 8.66 9.01 -5.37
N PHE A 313 9.11 10.25 -5.45
CA PHE A 313 10.47 10.63 -5.86
C PHE A 313 11.16 11.28 -4.66
N ALA A 314 12.32 10.75 -4.26
CA ALA A 314 13.15 11.35 -3.23
C ALA A 314 13.69 12.72 -3.68
N GLY A 315 13.80 12.94 -4.98
CA GLY A 315 14.25 14.20 -5.55
C GLY A 315 13.14 15.10 -6.09
N HIS A 316 13.54 16.17 -6.78
CA HIS A 316 12.64 17.19 -7.32
C HIS A 316 12.00 16.81 -8.67
N SER A 317 11.01 17.57 -9.12
CA SER A 317 10.20 17.30 -10.32
C SER A 317 10.92 17.38 -11.67
N GLY A 318 12.17 17.86 -11.72
CA GLY A 318 13.01 17.84 -12.92
C GLY A 318 12.86 19.01 -13.90
N ASN A 319 11.91 19.93 -13.70
CA ASN A 319 11.81 21.14 -14.54
C ASN A 319 12.88 22.18 -14.14
N GLU A 320 13.76 22.57 -15.06
CA GLU A 320 14.86 23.52 -14.77
C GLU A 320 14.36 24.90 -14.28
N ALA A 321 13.16 25.31 -14.68
CA ALA A 321 12.58 26.60 -14.35
C ALA A 321 12.39 26.84 -12.84
N THR A 322 12.23 25.80 -12.02
CA THR A 322 12.02 25.97 -10.57
C THR A 322 13.32 25.95 -9.77
N LYS A 323 14.48 25.66 -10.38
CA LYS A 323 15.77 25.57 -9.67
C LYS A 323 16.25 26.93 -9.12
N ALA A 324 15.70 28.04 -9.63
CA ALA A 324 15.97 29.38 -9.13
C ALA A 324 15.22 29.72 -7.82
N ASP A 325 14.09 29.06 -7.56
CA ASP A 325 13.20 29.33 -6.41
C ASP A 325 13.47 28.41 -5.19
N TYR A 326 14.41 27.47 -5.34
CA TYR A 326 14.86 26.54 -4.31
C TYR A 326 16.35 26.79 -3.97
N PRO A 327 16.66 27.78 -3.11
CA PRO A 327 18.04 28.21 -2.84
C PRO A 327 18.82 27.32 -1.86
N LEU A 328 18.20 26.30 -1.28
CA LEU A 328 18.85 25.36 -0.36
C LEU A 328 19.72 24.37 -1.14
N ALA A 329 20.88 24.03 -0.57
CA ALA A 329 21.60 22.83 -1.01
C ALA A 329 20.72 21.62 -0.73
N LEU A 330 20.33 20.89 -1.77
CA LEU A 330 19.44 19.73 -1.65
C LEU A 330 20.15 18.65 -0.81
N GLU A 331 19.72 18.51 0.44
CA GLU A 331 20.18 17.43 1.32
C GLU A 331 19.59 16.08 0.86
N ALA A 332 20.11 14.99 1.44
CA ALA A 332 19.66 13.66 1.08
C ALA A 332 18.27 13.37 1.68
N SER A 333 17.22 13.46 0.86
CA SER A 333 15.88 12.96 1.21
C SER A 333 15.90 11.48 1.57
N HIS A 334 15.29 11.14 2.70
CA HIS A 334 15.03 9.76 3.11
C HIS A 334 13.54 9.45 2.94
N ILE A 335 13.20 8.32 2.31
CA ILE A 335 11.82 7.84 2.23
C ILE A 335 11.70 6.63 3.15
N THR A 336 10.98 6.78 4.26
CA THR A 336 10.68 5.67 5.18
C THR A 336 9.27 5.15 4.92
N ILE A 337 9.13 3.85 4.68
CA ILE A 337 7.89 3.18 4.30
C ILE A 337 7.53 2.17 5.38
N ASN A 338 6.49 2.52 6.14
CA ASN A 338 5.94 1.72 7.23
C ASN A 338 4.68 0.94 6.78
N GLY A 339 4.12 1.23 5.61
CA GLY A 339 2.99 0.50 5.06
C GLY A 339 2.39 1.14 3.82
N GLY A 340 1.28 0.58 3.35
CA GLY A 340 0.46 1.15 2.28
C GLY A 340 0.85 0.67 0.88
N THR A 341 0.10 1.15 -0.12
CA THR A 341 0.21 0.72 -1.51
C THR A 341 0.77 1.84 -2.37
N LEU A 342 1.93 1.61 -3.00
CA LEU A 342 2.62 2.58 -3.86
C LEU A 342 2.90 1.97 -5.24
N SER A 343 2.79 2.77 -6.30
CA SER A 343 3.12 2.30 -7.65
C SER A 343 4.64 2.22 -7.83
N ASN A 344 5.35 3.33 -7.63
CA ASN A 344 6.80 3.38 -7.79
C ASN A 344 7.46 4.22 -6.71
N VAL A 345 8.68 3.86 -6.34
CA VAL A 345 9.53 4.65 -5.44
C VAL A 345 10.89 4.85 -6.10
N TYR A 346 11.30 6.10 -6.22
CA TYR A 346 12.54 6.50 -6.89
C TYR A 346 13.48 7.16 -5.87
N GLY A 347 14.60 6.50 -5.55
CA GLY A 347 15.68 7.08 -4.73
C GLY A 347 16.55 8.10 -5.49
N TYR A 348 15.91 8.94 -6.31
CA TYR A 348 16.52 9.93 -7.21
C TYR A 348 15.47 10.94 -7.74
N ASN A 349 15.92 11.96 -8.49
CA ASN A 349 15.10 13.04 -9.06
C ASN A 349 14.11 12.55 -10.13
N GLY A 350 13.02 13.29 -10.37
CA GLY A 350 11.99 12.97 -11.37
C GLY A 350 12.48 12.88 -12.83
N ASN A 351 13.69 13.38 -13.11
CA ASN A 351 14.38 13.28 -14.39
C ASN A 351 15.40 12.12 -14.47
N GLY A 352 15.51 11.27 -13.44
CA GLY A 352 16.47 10.16 -13.35
C GLY A 352 17.85 10.52 -12.79
N SER A 353 18.16 11.80 -12.56
CA SER A 353 19.46 12.22 -12.04
C SER A 353 19.58 12.04 -10.52
N ARG A 354 20.82 11.99 -10.03
CA ARG A 354 21.16 12.29 -8.64
C ARG A 354 21.94 13.59 -8.63
N ASP A 355 21.76 14.38 -7.59
CA ASP A 355 22.72 15.42 -7.25
C ASP A 355 24.00 14.77 -6.70
N ALA A 356 25.15 15.38 -6.99
CA ALA A 356 26.43 14.73 -6.77
C ALA A 356 26.79 14.72 -5.27
N GLY A 357 26.93 13.53 -4.69
CA GLY A 357 27.33 13.33 -3.29
C GLY A 357 26.20 13.02 -2.32
N THR A 358 24.94 12.95 -2.76
CA THR A 358 23.80 12.59 -1.90
C THR A 358 23.44 11.10 -1.98
N GLU A 359 23.34 10.46 -0.82
CA GLU A 359 22.81 9.11 -0.66
C GLU A 359 21.32 9.19 -0.28
N SER A 360 20.43 9.28 -1.27
CA SER A 360 18.99 9.13 -1.01
C SER A 360 18.66 7.66 -0.71
N TYR A 361 18.08 7.42 0.46
CA TYR A 361 17.76 6.08 0.96
C TYR A 361 16.26 5.79 0.91
N VAL A 362 15.90 4.55 0.55
CA VAL A 362 14.56 4.00 0.80
C VAL A 362 14.67 3.05 1.98
N THR A 363 14.00 3.38 3.08
CA THR A 363 13.93 2.54 4.27
C THR A 363 12.56 1.87 4.31
N ILE A 364 12.52 0.56 4.49
CA ILE A 364 11.30 -0.20 4.80
C ILE A 364 11.40 -0.57 6.27
N ALA A 365 10.47 -0.07 7.09
CA ALA A 365 10.56 -0.17 8.55
C ALA A 365 9.25 -0.69 9.16
N ASN A 366 9.39 -1.45 10.24
CA ASN A 366 8.31 -1.96 11.13
C ASN A 366 6.92 -2.06 10.47
N THR A 367 6.77 -2.88 9.43
CA THR A 367 5.67 -2.69 8.49
C THR A 367 4.32 -3.02 9.13
N THR A 368 3.31 -2.18 8.90
CA THR A 368 1.95 -2.39 9.36
C THR A 368 0.95 -2.14 8.22
N GLY A 369 -0.23 -2.76 8.32
CA GLY A 369 -1.21 -2.75 7.24
C GLY A 369 -0.73 -3.52 5.99
N ASN A 370 -1.37 -3.24 4.86
CA ASN A 370 -1.07 -3.88 3.58
C ASN A 370 0.06 -3.14 2.87
N LEU A 371 1.32 -3.47 3.19
CA LEU A 371 2.44 -2.99 2.38
C LEU A 371 2.41 -3.67 0.99
N GLU A 372 2.42 -2.87 -0.07
CA GLU A 372 2.61 -3.32 -1.45
C GLU A 372 3.30 -2.19 -2.26
N ILE A 373 4.52 -2.43 -2.75
CA ILE A 373 5.29 -1.48 -3.54
C ILE A 373 5.53 -2.08 -4.93
N GLY A 374 4.83 -1.53 -5.92
CA GLY A 374 4.86 -2.01 -7.29
C GLY A 374 3.82 -3.08 -7.59
N ASN A 375 4.07 -3.82 -8.67
CA ASN A 375 3.12 -4.78 -9.24
C ASN A 375 3.80 -6.09 -9.69
N LYS A 376 4.92 -6.44 -9.04
CA LYS A 376 5.76 -7.63 -9.31
C LYS A 376 6.33 -7.73 -10.72
N THR A 377 6.14 -6.72 -11.57
CA THR A 377 6.42 -6.75 -13.02
C THR A 377 7.11 -5.47 -13.50
N ASP A 378 6.36 -4.38 -13.66
CA ASP A 378 6.81 -3.17 -14.37
C ASP A 378 7.02 -1.95 -13.47
N SER A 379 6.48 -1.99 -12.24
CA SER A 379 6.51 -0.92 -11.24
C SER A 379 7.06 -1.43 -9.91
N GLY A 380 7.71 -0.57 -9.12
CA GLY A 380 8.37 -0.92 -7.87
C GLY A 380 9.34 0.15 -7.34
N ILE A 381 10.24 -0.25 -6.44
CA ILE A 381 11.39 0.58 -6.03
C ILE A 381 12.46 0.50 -7.12
N TRP A 382 12.80 1.64 -7.72
CA TRP A 382 13.80 1.72 -8.78
C TRP A 382 15.19 1.98 -8.20
N LEU A 383 16.04 0.95 -8.26
CA LEU A 383 17.46 1.05 -7.94
C LEU A 383 18.23 1.47 -9.20
N ARG A 384 19.43 2.04 -9.03
CA ARG A 384 20.31 2.37 -10.17
C ARG A 384 20.98 1.13 -10.74
N SER A 385 21.56 0.33 -9.85
CA SER A 385 22.09 -1.01 -10.14
C SER A 385 21.82 -1.94 -8.95
N PHE A 386 21.98 -3.25 -9.15
CA PHE A 386 21.92 -4.24 -8.06
C PHE A 386 23.15 -4.23 -7.15
N SER A 387 24.17 -3.44 -7.49
CA SER A 387 25.39 -3.23 -6.69
C SER A 387 25.37 -1.93 -5.88
N ASP A 388 24.40 -1.04 -6.10
CA ASP A 388 24.25 0.21 -5.34
C ASP A 388 23.37 0.00 -4.10
N TYR A 389 23.83 0.48 -2.94
CA TYR A 389 23.02 0.50 -1.72
C TYR A 389 21.82 1.45 -1.90
N VAL A 390 20.60 0.93 -1.81
CA VAL A 390 19.36 1.75 -1.94
C VAL A 390 18.29 1.39 -0.92
N VAL A 391 18.07 0.09 -0.62
CA VAL A 391 17.00 -0.36 0.30
C VAL A 391 17.55 -0.82 1.65
N THR A 392 17.10 -0.17 2.72
CA THR A 392 17.39 -0.52 4.11
C THR A 392 16.16 -1.16 4.75
N ILE A 393 16.35 -2.25 5.50
CA ILE A 393 15.31 -2.91 6.29
C ILE A 393 15.53 -2.54 7.77
N ASN A 394 14.63 -1.75 8.35
CA ASN A 394 14.73 -1.22 9.71
C ASN A 394 13.51 -1.62 10.57
N GLY A 395 13.42 -2.93 10.86
CA GLY A 395 12.29 -3.52 11.57
C GLY A 395 11.67 -4.67 10.80
N SER A 396 10.74 -5.40 11.43
CA SER A 396 10.10 -6.56 10.79
C SER A 396 9.28 -6.14 9.57
N ILE A 397 9.44 -6.89 8.48
CA ILE A 397 8.62 -6.78 7.25
C ILE A 397 7.61 -7.94 7.09
N SER A 398 7.45 -8.75 8.14
CA SER A 398 6.71 -10.02 8.10
C SER A 398 5.22 -9.88 7.77
N SER A 399 4.63 -8.72 8.07
CA SER A 399 3.23 -8.37 7.79
C SER A 399 2.94 -8.07 6.31
N ALA A 400 3.97 -7.79 5.50
CA ALA A 400 3.80 -7.58 4.06
C ALA A 400 3.36 -8.88 3.37
N ASN A 401 2.61 -8.77 2.27
CA ASN A 401 2.20 -9.93 1.46
C ASN A 401 3.40 -10.61 0.78
N GLY A 402 3.22 -11.84 0.30
CA GLY A 402 4.22 -12.54 -0.52
C GLY A 402 4.57 -11.74 -1.78
N GLU A 403 5.87 -11.48 -1.98
CA GLU A 403 6.43 -10.64 -3.04
C GLU A 403 5.90 -9.19 -3.10
N ALA A 404 5.46 -8.63 -1.97
CA ALA A 404 4.91 -7.28 -1.88
C ALA A 404 5.87 -6.15 -2.34
N ILE A 405 7.19 -6.35 -2.28
CA ILE A 405 8.19 -5.32 -2.54
C ILE A 405 8.91 -5.65 -3.86
N THR A 406 8.54 -4.94 -4.93
CA THR A 406 9.20 -5.10 -6.23
C THR A 406 10.43 -4.20 -6.30
N LEU A 407 11.62 -4.74 -6.59
CA LEU A 407 12.83 -3.97 -6.87
C LEU A 407 13.18 -4.08 -8.35
N ILE A 408 13.47 -2.93 -8.99
CA ILE A 408 13.79 -2.83 -10.42
C ILE A 408 15.13 -2.12 -10.58
N ALA A 409 16.10 -2.73 -11.27
CA ALA A 409 17.41 -2.09 -11.51
C ALA A 409 17.98 -2.40 -12.90
N ALA A 410 18.83 -1.51 -13.40
CA ALA A 410 19.59 -1.71 -14.63
C ALA A 410 20.97 -2.32 -14.36
N GLY A 411 21.59 -2.91 -15.38
CA GLY A 411 22.95 -3.45 -15.31
C GLY A 411 23.02 -4.96 -15.07
N ALA A 412 24.23 -5.43 -14.79
CA ALA A 412 24.51 -6.83 -14.54
C ALA A 412 24.00 -7.27 -13.16
N VAL A 413 23.72 -8.56 -13.05
CA VAL A 413 23.29 -9.25 -11.83
C VAL A 413 24.42 -10.20 -11.44
N HIS A 414 24.88 -10.13 -10.19
CA HIS A 414 25.94 -11.00 -9.69
C HIS A 414 25.44 -11.78 -8.46
N ASP A 415 25.75 -13.08 -8.40
CA ASP A 415 25.47 -13.91 -7.24
C ASP A 415 26.06 -13.30 -5.95
N GLY A 416 25.29 -13.30 -4.86
CA GLY A 416 25.66 -12.68 -3.60
C GLY A 416 25.50 -11.14 -3.52
N SER A 417 25.02 -10.46 -4.57
CA SER A 417 24.77 -9.00 -4.51
C SER A 417 23.71 -8.66 -3.47
N ILE A 418 24.01 -7.78 -2.51
CA ILE A 418 23.03 -7.32 -1.51
C ILE A 418 22.10 -6.29 -2.13
N VAL A 419 20.79 -6.57 -2.10
CA VAL A 419 19.75 -5.75 -2.74
C VAL A 419 18.78 -5.11 -1.75
N ALA A 420 18.67 -5.68 -0.54
CA ALA A 420 18.13 -4.98 0.62
C ALA A 420 18.91 -5.37 1.88
N LYS A 421 19.34 -4.39 2.68
CA LYS A 421 20.25 -4.57 3.81
C LYS A 421 19.51 -4.36 5.13
N SER A 422 19.57 -5.32 6.06
CA SER A 422 19.00 -5.08 7.40
C SER A 422 19.94 -4.25 8.26
N VAL A 423 19.36 -3.32 9.04
CA VAL A 423 20.13 -2.54 10.01
C VAL A 423 20.79 -3.45 11.05
N ASN A 424 22.02 -3.12 11.44
CA ASN A 424 22.74 -3.72 12.56
C ASN A 424 22.83 -5.27 12.57
N GLY A 425 22.72 -5.93 11.40
CA GLY A 425 22.75 -7.40 11.31
C GLY A 425 21.50 -8.08 11.89
N SER A 426 20.37 -7.39 11.95
CA SER A 426 19.10 -7.95 12.39
C SER A 426 18.52 -8.97 11.40
N ASN A 427 17.81 -9.98 11.92
CA ASN A 427 17.17 -11.04 11.11
C ASN A 427 15.80 -10.61 10.56
N TYR A 428 15.67 -9.36 10.12
CA TYR A 428 14.41 -8.84 9.56
C TYR A 428 14.28 -9.03 8.04
N ALA A 429 15.37 -9.36 7.35
CA ALA A 429 15.30 -9.70 5.93
C ALA A 429 14.46 -10.96 5.70
N ASP A 430 13.51 -10.85 4.78
CA ASP A 430 12.66 -11.94 4.33
C ASP A 430 12.56 -11.86 2.81
N ALA A 431 13.35 -12.66 2.09
CA ALA A 431 13.42 -12.57 0.63
C ALA A 431 12.09 -12.96 -0.05
N GLY A 432 11.22 -13.70 0.65
CA GLY A 432 9.86 -14.01 0.20
C GLY A 432 8.96 -12.77 0.08
N LYS A 433 9.31 -11.64 0.70
CA LYS A 433 8.61 -10.36 0.51
C LYS A 433 9.07 -9.60 -0.72
N PHE A 434 10.14 -10.02 -1.39
CA PHE A 434 10.74 -9.30 -2.52
C PHE A 434 10.48 -9.98 -3.88
N THR A 435 10.43 -9.18 -4.93
CA THR A 435 10.60 -9.64 -6.32
C THR A 435 11.56 -8.72 -7.03
N LEU A 436 12.61 -9.29 -7.62
CA LEU A 436 13.58 -8.54 -8.41
C LEU A 436 13.33 -8.70 -9.90
N ARG A 437 13.42 -7.58 -10.62
CA ARG A 437 13.35 -7.49 -12.08
C ARG A 437 14.52 -6.68 -12.60
N ASN A 438 15.15 -7.16 -13.66
CA ASN A 438 16.02 -6.30 -14.46
C ASN A 438 15.19 -5.18 -15.14
N SER A 439 15.82 -4.08 -15.54
CA SER A 439 15.13 -2.92 -16.14
C SER A 439 14.45 -3.23 -17.48
N ASN A 440 14.85 -4.30 -18.18
CA ASN A 440 14.15 -4.80 -19.37
C ASN A 440 12.93 -5.70 -19.05
N ARG A 441 12.68 -5.96 -17.76
CA ARG A 441 11.55 -6.70 -17.16
C ARG A 441 11.39 -8.17 -17.56
N GLN A 442 12.26 -8.71 -18.41
CA GLN A 442 12.05 -10.03 -19.01
C GLN A 442 12.19 -11.18 -18.00
N ASN A 443 13.12 -11.08 -17.04
CA ASN A 443 13.41 -12.16 -16.11
C ASN A 443 13.18 -11.73 -14.65
N LYS A 444 12.55 -12.61 -13.86
CA LYS A 444 12.61 -12.55 -12.40
C LYS A 444 14.01 -13.00 -11.97
N ILE A 445 14.62 -12.26 -11.05
CA ILE A 445 15.91 -12.61 -10.46
C ILE A 445 15.65 -13.28 -9.12
N ASN A 446 16.35 -14.39 -8.87
CA ASN A 446 16.21 -15.14 -7.62
C ASN A 446 16.90 -14.40 -6.48
N VAL A 447 16.28 -14.44 -5.30
CA VAL A 447 16.79 -13.84 -4.07
C VAL A 447 16.68 -14.80 -2.90
N ASN A 448 17.53 -14.59 -1.91
CA ASN A 448 17.59 -15.36 -0.67
C ASN A 448 18.00 -14.47 0.51
N VAL A 449 17.94 -15.00 1.72
CA VAL A 449 18.49 -14.35 2.91
C VAL A 449 19.90 -14.85 3.19
N SER A 450 20.85 -13.93 3.40
CA SER A 450 22.22 -14.24 3.81
C SER A 450 22.75 -13.18 4.78
N ASN A 451 23.23 -13.61 5.94
CA ASN A 451 23.71 -12.74 7.03
C ASN A 451 22.73 -11.61 7.39
N GLY A 452 21.42 -11.91 7.41
CA GLY A 452 20.36 -10.94 7.68
C GLY A 452 20.06 -9.97 6.53
N ASN A 453 20.56 -10.18 5.32
CA ASN A 453 20.31 -9.33 4.15
C ASN A 453 19.60 -10.10 3.04
N VAL A 454 18.83 -9.40 2.21
CA VAL A 454 18.32 -9.97 0.96
C VAL A 454 19.44 -9.87 -0.08
N VAL A 455 19.85 -11.04 -0.58
CA VAL A 455 20.90 -11.18 -1.60
C VAL A 455 20.34 -11.80 -2.86
N VAL A 456 20.88 -11.41 -4.01
CA VAL A 456 20.74 -12.17 -5.26
C VAL A 456 21.34 -13.55 -5.06
N ILE A 457 20.65 -14.58 -5.57
CA ILE A 457 21.22 -15.91 -5.76
C ILE A 457 21.18 -16.32 -7.24
N GLY A 458 21.99 -17.32 -7.60
CA GLY A 458 21.96 -17.96 -8.91
C GLY A 458 20.64 -18.67 -9.27
N SER A 459 20.71 -19.49 -10.31
CA SER A 459 19.61 -20.22 -10.93
C SER A 459 19.87 -21.73 -10.98
N VAL A 460 18.80 -22.46 -11.27
CA VAL A 460 18.84 -23.79 -11.86
C VAL A 460 18.22 -23.62 -13.24
N ASP A 461 18.92 -24.04 -14.28
CA ASP A 461 18.49 -23.90 -15.67
C ASP A 461 18.57 -25.25 -16.39
N LEU A 462 17.76 -25.41 -17.43
CA LEU A 462 17.75 -26.61 -18.27
C LEU A 462 17.84 -26.22 -19.74
N PRO A 463 18.75 -26.84 -20.53
CA PRO A 463 19.03 -26.47 -21.92
C PRO A 463 17.77 -26.57 -22.79
N ALA A 464 17.56 -25.60 -23.68
CA ALA A 464 16.36 -25.56 -24.52
C ALA A 464 16.28 -26.71 -25.53
N VAL A 465 17.44 -27.23 -25.95
CA VAL A 465 17.60 -28.36 -26.88
C VAL A 465 18.77 -29.21 -26.37
N VAL A 466 18.61 -30.52 -26.43
CA VAL A 466 19.63 -31.52 -26.05
C VAL A 466 20.11 -32.28 -27.28
N GLN A 467 21.30 -32.87 -27.20
CA GLN A 467 21.81 -33.79 -28.23
C GLN A 467 21.48 -35.23 -27.82
N TRP A 468 20.70 -35.91 -28.64
CA TRP A 468 20.43 -37.34 -28.47
C TRP A 468 21.65 -38.17 -28.90
N SER A 469 21.80 -39.32 -28.26
CA SER A 469 22.78 -40.36 -28.62
C SER A 469 22.57 -40.88 -30.05
N GLU A 470 23.61 -41.48 -30.64
CA GLU A 470 23.58 -41.95 -32.04
C GLU A 470 22.49 -43.01 -32.32
N ASN A 471 22.07 -43.76 -31.30
CA ASN A 471 20.96 -44.71 -31.34
C ASN A 471 19.59 -44.11 -31.01
N GLY A 472 19.53 -42.87 -30.50
CA GLY A 472 18.30 -42.15 -30.15
C GLY A 472 17.75 -42.42 -28.75
N ASP A 473 18.30 -43.40 -28.01
CA ASP A 473 17.68 -43.91 -26.78
C ASP A 473 17.87 -43.02 -25.54
N TYR A 474 18.80 -42.05 -25.55
CA TYR A 474 19.08 -41.15 -24.42
C TYR A 474 19.78 -39.83 -24.78
N PHE A 475 19.83 -38.89 -23.82
CA PHE A 475 20.67 -37.67 -23.84
C PHE A 475 21.28 -37.36 -22.45
N THR A 476 22.20 -36.39 -22.39
CA THR A 476 22.70 -35.75 -21.15
C THR A 476 22.51 -34.23 -21.22
N LEU A 477 22.61 -33.54 -20.08
CA LEU A 477 22.33 -32.09 -19.98
C LEU A 477 23.59 -31.19 -20.07
N GLY A 478 24.79 -31.76 -19.91
CA GLY A 478 26.03 -31.00 -19.82
C GLY A 478 26.25 -30.31 -18.47
N GLU A 479 27.31 -29.52 -18.40
CA GLU A 479 27.74 -28.73 -17.22
C GLU A 479 27.03 -27.36 -17.17
N ASP A 480 27.42 -26.50 -16.21
CA ASP A 480 26.92 -25.13 -15.99
C ASP A 480 25.39 -24.92 -15.84
N ASN A 481 24.64 -25.99 -15.55
CA ASN A 481 23.17 -25.94 -15.38
C ASN A 481 22.71 -25.43 -14.00
N ILE A 482 23.62 -25.31 -13.03
CA ILE A 482 23.33 -24.88 -11.66
C ILE A 482 24.36 -23.83 -11.23
N SER A 483 23.89 -22.66 -10.82
CA SER A 483 24.75 -21.53 -10.42
C SER A 483 24.54 -21.07 -8.97
N ALA A 484 23.77 -21.82 -8.18
CA ALA A 484 23.55 -21.58 -6.75
C ALA A 484 23.88 -22.81 -5.90
N ASN A 485 24.21 -22.60 -4.62
CA ASN A 485 24.39 -23.67 -3.64
C ASN A 485 23.06 -24.06 -3.01
N GLY A 486 22.96 -25.29 -2.47
CA GLY A 486 21.75 -25.77 -1.80
C GLY A 486 22.01 -26.80 -0.70
N THR A 487 20.99 -27.10 0.10
CA THR A 487 21.05 -28.04 1.23
C THR A 487 20.45 -29.41 0.88
N TYR A 488 19.50 -29.44 -0.06
CA TYR A 488 19.03 -30.63 -0.76
C TYR A 488 19.12 -30.41 -2.26
N PHE A 489 19.47 -31.47 -2.99
CA PHE A 489 19.44 -31.54 -4.44
C PHE A 489 18.63 -32.77 -4.86
N SER A 490 17.70 -32.62 -5.81
CA SER A 490 16.96 -33.75 -6.36
C SER A 490 16.72 -33.65 -7.87
N VAL A 491 16.62 -34.83 -8.49
CA VAL A 491 16.28 -35.03 -9.90
C VAL A 491 15.06 -35.92 -9.96
N PHE A 492 13.99 -35.44 -10.58
CA PHE A 492 12.76 -36.18 -10.83
C PHE A 492 12.45 -36.25 -12.33
N VAL A 493 11.92 -37.37 -12.79
CA VAL A 493 11.45 -37.51 -14.18
C VAL A 493 10.07 -38.14 -14.32
N ASN A 494 9.35 -37.68 -15.34
CA ASN A 494 8.08 -38.22 -15.78
C ASN A 494 8.12 -38.55 -17.29
N GLY A 495 7.42 -39.59 -17.73
CA GLY A 495 7.46 -40.07 -19.12
C GLY A 495 8.73 -40.85 -19.52
N GLY A 496 9.58 -41.19 -18.55
CA GLY A 496 10.84 -41.90 -18.78
C GLY A 496 11.53 -42.30 -17.48
N TYR A 497 12.83 -42.55 -17.59
CA TYR A 497 13.73 -42.84 -16.46
C TYR A 497 15.10 -42.20 -16.73
N PHE A 498 15.98 -42.26 -15.74
CA PHE A 498 17.39 -41.94 -15.91
C PHE A 498 18.30 -42.98 -15.28
N VAL A 499 19.55 -43.02 -15.75
CA VAL A 499 20.64 -43.83 -15.20
C VAL A 499 21.75 -42.90 -14.72
N LEU A 500 22.34 -43.26 -13.59
CA LEU A 500 23.41 -42.48 -12.95
C LEU A 500 24.79 -42.87 -13.48
N GLY A 501 25.61 -41.87 -13.84
CA GLY A 501 27.06 -42.03 -14.07
C GLY A 501 27.90 -42.07 -12.78
N THR A 502 27.40 -41.49 -11.68
CA THR A 502 27.99 -41.52 -10.34
C THR A 502 26.91 -41.63 -9.26
N THR A 503 27.24 -42.21 -8.10
CA THR A 503 26.31 -42.42 -6.97
C THR A 503 26.53 -41.45 -5.81
N SER A 504 27.40 -40.46 -5.97
CA SER A 504 27.81 -39.52 -4.90
C SER A 504 28.00 -38.10 -5.43
N ILE A 505 27.71 -37.11 -4.58
CA ILE A 505 27.98 -35.69 -4.79
C ILE A 505 28.94 -35.22 -3.70
N GLU A 506 29.92 -34.39 -4.02
CA GLU A 506 30.83 -33.84 -3.00
C GLU A 506 30.05 -33.00 -1.98
N GLY A 507 30.24 -33.29 -0.69
CA GLY A 507 29.56 -32.59 0.41
C GLY A 507 28.09 -32.96 0.64
N ALA A 508 27.58 -33.99 -0.04
CA ALA A 508 26.21 -34.49 0.15
C ALA A 508 26.14 -36.01 0.30
N ASP A 509 25.23 -36.47 1.16
CA ASP A 509 24.88 -37.87 1.30
C ASP A 509 23.68 -38.22 0.41
N PHE A 510 23.64 -39.46 -0.08
CA PHE A 510 22.41 -40.04 -0.61
C PHE A 510 21.33 -40.01 0.48
N ASP A 511 20.12 -39.57 0.12
CA ASP A 511 18.99 -39.53 1.04
C ASP A 511 17.91 -40.55 0.65
N MET A 512 17.31 -40.40 -0.54
CA MET A 512 16.29 -41.33 -1.03
C MET A 512 16.22 -41.40 -2.55
N ALA A 513 15.70 -42.50 -3.08
CA ALA A 513 15.45 -42.67 -4.50
C ALA A 513 14.17 -43.48 -4.77
N ILE A 514 13.68 -43.35 -5.99
CA ILE A 514 12.57 -44.13 -6.53
C ILE A 514 13.10 -44.81 -7.80
N PRO A 515 13.35 -46.13 -7.78
CA PRO A 515 13.64 -46.89 -8.98
C PRO A 515 12.52 -46.76 -10.01
N TYR A 516 12.87 -46.87 -11.29
CA TYR A 516 11.88 -47.04 -12.34
C TYR A 516 11.28 -48.45 -12.28
N ASP A 517 9.98 -48.55 -12.56
CA ASP A 517 9.25 -49.80 -12.68
C ASP A 517 8.22 -49.66 -13.80
N ILE A 518 8.33 -50.51 -14.81
CA ILE A 518 7.47 -50.51 -16.00
C ILE A 518 6.01 -50.86 -15.68
N SER A 519 5.73 -51.49 -14.53
CA SER A 519 4.37 -51.73 -14.04
C SER A 519 3.73 -50.49 -13.39
N GLY A 520 4.50 -49.43 -13.17
CA GLY A 520 4.08 -48.24 -12.45
C GLY A 520 4.09 -48.39 -10.92
N ALA A 521 4.58 -49.52 -10.39
CA ALA A 521 4.74 -49.68 -8.94
C ALA A 521 5.83 -48.73 -8.40
N VAL A 522 5.51 -47.98 -7.34
CA VAL A 522 6.47 -47.08 -6.69
C VAL A 522 7.01 -47.75 -5.44
N ASN A 523 8.29 -48.13 -5.51
CA ASN A 523 9.11 -48.64 -4.42
C ASN A 523 10.13 -47.56 -4.01
N TYR A 524 10.51 -47.50 -2.73
CA TYR A 524 11.51 -46.56 -2.24
C TYR A 524 12.84 -47.21 -1.90
N MET A 525 13.90 -46.46 -2.13
CA MET A 525 15.20 -46.66 -1.52
C MET A 525 15.42 -45.55 -0.49
N ASP A 526 15.76 -45.94 0.72
CA ASP A 526 15.92 -45.07 1.88
C ASP A 526 17.32 -45.28 2.48
N ALA A 527 18.15 -44.24 2.47
CA ALA A 527 19.52 -44.31 2.98
C ALA A 527 19.55 -44.68 4.47
N ASP A 528 18.57 -44.22 5.24
CA ASP A 528 18.46 -44.48 6.69
C ASP A 528 18.16 -45.98 6.97
N LYS A 529 17.74 -46.75 5.94
CA LYS A 529 17.56 -48.21 5.98
C LYS A 529 18.77 -48.98 5.45
N GLY A 530 19.90 -48.31 5.22
CA GLY A 530 21.14 -48.89 4.69
C GLY A 530 21.10 -49.23 3.19
N GLN A 531 20.14 -48.67 2.44
CA GLN A 531 20.05 -48.85 0.99
C GLN A 531 20.96 -47.83 0.28
N THR A 532 21.58 -48.25 -0.83
CA THR A 532 22.52 -47.43 -1.61
C THR A 532 22.14 -47.37 -3.09
N LEU A 533 22.43 -46.25 -3.75
CA LEU A 533 22.32 -46.12 -5.21
C LEU A 533 23.27 -47.10 -5.93
N ASN A 534 22.90 -47.49 -7.15
CA ASN A 534 23.69 -48.39 -8.00
C ASN A 534 23.85 -47.80 -9.40
N LEU A 535 25.04 -47.92 -9.98
CA LEU A 535 25.28 -47.60 -11.39
C LEU A 535 24.53 -48.59 -12.29
N GLY A 536 24.00 -48.11 -13.41
CA GLY A 536 23.22 -48.94 -14.35
C GLY A 536 21.79 -49.27 -13.89
N GLN A 537 21.39 -48.89 -12.67
CA GLN A 537 20.00 -49.00 -12.23
C GLN A 537 19.19 -47.81 -12.77
N GLU A 538 17.95 -48.09 -13.17
CA GLU A 538 17.00 -47.12 -13.69
C GLU A 538 16.24 -46.43 -12.55
N TYR A 539 16.15 -45.11 -12.60
CA TYR A 539 15.52 -44.28 -11.57
C TYR A 539 14.50 -43.30 -12.16
N ARG A 540 13.48 -42.98 -11.36
CA ARG A 540 12.56 -41.86 -11.57
C ARG A 540 12.85 -40.68 -10.67
N TYR A 541 13.43 -40.92 -9.49
CA TYR A 541 13.77 -39.90 -8.50
C TYR A 541 15.07 -40.23 -7.80
N VAL A 542 15.92 -39.22 -7.56
CA VAL A 542 17.02 -39.28 -6.58
C VAL A 542 17.07 -37.97 -5.80
N GLN A 543 17.37 -38.05 -4.49
CA GLN A 543 17.57 -36.91 -3.60
C GLN A 543 18.84 -37.11 -2.78
N PHE A 544 19.59 -36.02 -2.62
CA PHE A 544 20.79 -35.90 -1.80
C PHE A 544 20.61 -34.79 -0.76
N LYS A 545 21.23 -34.93 0.41
CA LYS A 545 21.16 -33.98 1.52
C LYS A 545 22.58 -33.63 2.02
N SER A 546 22.85 -32.36 2.31
CA SER A 546 24.10 -31.97 2.98
C SER A 546 23.92 -31.99 4.50
N GLN A 547 24.64 -32.88 5.19
CA GLN A 547 24.70 -32.86 6.65
C GLN A 547 25.63 -31.77 7.20
N SER A 548 26.57 -31.28 6.38
CA SER A 548 27.61 -30.32 6.76
C SER A 548 27.24 -28.86 6.51
N GLY A 549 26.19 -28.58 5.74
CA GLY A 549 25.67 -27.24 5.50
C GLY A 549 25.09 -27.11 4.10
N THR A 550 25.96 -27.01 3.09
CA THR A 550 25.58 -26.78 1.68
C THR A 550 26.36 -27.65 0.71
N ILE A 551 25.65 -28.23 -0.25
CA ILE A 551 26.16 -28.78 -1.50
C ILE A 551 26.50 -27.60 -2.44
N SER A 552 27.63 -27.65 -3.14
CA SER A 552 28.03 -26.57 -4.04
C SER A 552 27.31 -26.62 -5.39
N ALA A 553 27.17 -25.44 -6.03
CA ALA A 553 26.68 -25.31 -7.39
C ALA A 553 27.46 -26.20 -8.38
N GLN A 554 28.79 -26.17 -8.29
CA GLN A 554 29.65 -27.00 -9.15
C GLN A 554 29.40 -28.50 -8.93
N ALA A 555 29.41 -28.99 -7.68
CA ALA A 555 29.26 -30.42 -7.42
C ALA A 555 27.89 -30.97 -7.86
N THR A 556 26.82 -30.16 -7.75
CA THR A 556 25.50 -30.54 -8.27
C THR A 556 25.43 -30.47 -9.80
N SER A 557 26.10 -29.50 -10.44
CA SER A 557 26.23 -29.38 -11.89
C SER A 557 27.01 -30.57 -12.49
N ASP A 558 28.17 -30.90 -11.91
CA ASP A 558 29.02 -32.04 -12.31
C ASP A 558 28.29 -33.38 -12.18
N PHE A 559 27.44 -33.53 -11.16
CA PHE A 559 26.57 -34.70 -11.00
C PHE A 559 25.50 -34.75 -12.10
N LEU A 560 24.82 -33.63 -12.36
CA LEU A 560 23.75 -33.53 -13.35
C LEU A 560 24.25 -33.81 -14.79
N ALA A 561 25.47 -33.37 -15.11
CA ALA A 561 26.15 -33.63 -16.38
C ALA A 561 26.34 -35.14 -16.67
N GLN A 562 26.44 -35.96 -15.62
CA GLN A 562 26.67 -37.41 -15.68
C GLN A 562 25.39 -38.26 -15.71
N ILE A 563 24.20 -37.65 -15.73
CA ILE A 563 22.93 -38.38 -15.79
C ILE A 563 22.53 -38.63 -17.25
N GLN A 564 22.21 -39.88 -17.57
CA GLN A 564 21.65 -40.29 -18.86
C GLN A 564 20.13 -40.39 -18.77
N PHE A 565 19.41 -39.57 -19.53
CA PHE A 565 17.95 -39.48 -19.53
C PHE A 565 17.36 -40.27 -20.69
N HIS A 566 16.45 -41.21 -20.39
CA HIS A 566 15.87 -42.18 -21.34
C HIS A 566 14.35 -42.03 -21.46
N THR A 567 13.82 -42.14 -22.68
CA THR A 567 12.38 -42.21 -22.94
C THR A 567 12.08 -42.85 -24.31
N ALA A 568 10.88 -43.41 -24.45
CA ALA A 568 10.35 -43.90 -25.71
C ALA A 568 9.66 -42.81 -26.56
N SER A 569 9.44 -41.60 -26.02
CA SER A 569 8.84 -40.49 -26.78
C SER A 569 9.16 -39.11 -26.18
N SER A 570 8.84 -38.90 -24.90
CA SER A 570 8.99 -37.60 -24.24
C SER A 570 9.24 -37.78 -22.75
N ILE A 571 10.21 -37.04 -22.22
CA ILE A 571 10.55 -37.02 -20.79
C ILE A 571 10.48 -35.60 -20.25
N THR A 572 9.74 -35.42 -19.16
CA THR A 572 9.81 -34.20 -18.34
C THR A 572 10.88 -34.42 -17.29
N VAL A 573 11.92 -33.59 -17.32
CA VAL A 573 12.99 -33.54 -16.30
C VAL A 573 12.71 -32.36 -15.38
N ASN A 574 12.66 -32.63 -14.08
CA ASN A 574 12.55 -31.64 -13.01
C ASN A 574 13.81 -31.72 -12.15
N ILE A 575 14.44 -30.58 -11.90
CA ILE A 575 15.59 -30.43 -10.99
C ILE A 575 15.15 -29.50 -9.87
N ASN A 576 15.41 -29.87 -8.62
CA ASN A 576 15.16 -29.02 -7.46
C ASN A 576 16.44 -28.85 -6.63
N LEU A 577 16.64 -27.63 -6.15
CA LEU A 577 17.71 -27.25 -5.24
C LEU A 577 17.11 -26.42 -4.09
N GLN A 578 17.05 -27.01 -2.91
CA GLN A 578 16.57 -26.33 -1.70
C GLN A 578 17.69 -25.44 -1.13
N THR A 579 17.37 -24.23 -0.67
CA THR A 579 18.36 -23.28 -0.13
C THR A 579 18.18 -22.99 1.36
N VAL A 580 17.08 -23.41 2.00
CA VAL A 580 16.89 -23.28 3.46
C VAL A 580 18.05 -23.96 4.21
N PRO A 581 18.73 -23.29 5.16
CA PRO A 581 19.82 -23.86 5.94
C PRO A 581 19.44 -25.17 6.64
N PHE A 582 20.31 -26.19 6.55
CA PHE A 582 20.00 -27.51 7.10
C PHE A 582 19.74 -27.51 8.62
N ALA A 583 20.39 -26.62 9.37
CA ALA A 583 20.14 -26.42 10.80
C ALA A 583 18.72 -25.87 11.10
N GLU A 584 18.14 -25.06 10.22
CA GLU A 584 16.76 -24.58 10.36
C GLU A 584 15.76 -25.72 10.09
N ILE A 585 16.02 -26.53 9.06
CA ILE A 585 15.23 -27.74 8.74
C ILE A 585 15.22 -28.70 9.94
N GLN A 586 16.39 -28.98 10.52
CA GLN A 586 16.51 -29.85 11.69
C GLN A 586 15.81 -29.28 12.93
N SER A 587 16.06 -28.01 13.27
CA SER A 587 15.52 -27.40 14.50
C SER A 587 13.99 -27.22 14.44
N ALA A 588 13.41 -27.09 13.25
CA ALA A 588 11.97 -27.05 13.06
C ALA A 588 11.30 -28.45 13.07
N ASP A 589 12.06 -29.55 13.07
CA ASP A 589 11.58 -30.93 12.90
C ASP A 589 10.74 -31.15 11.61
N VAL A 590 11.13 -30.48 10.52
CA VAL A 590 10.47 -30.64 9.21
C VAL A 590 11.25 -31.60 8.31
N THR A 591 10.55 -32.29 7.41
CA THR A 591 11.15 -33.19 6.42
C THR A 591 10.92 -32.62 5.02
N TYR A 592 11.98 -32.45 4.23
CA TYR A 592 11.90 -31.91 2.87
C TYR A 592 11.60 -33.00 1.83
N PHE A 593 10.73 -32.68 0.86
CA PHE A 593 10.53 -33.47 -0.35
C PHE A 593 9.98 -32.59 -1.49
N ASP A 594 10.63 -32.65 -2.66
CA ASP A 594 10.19 -32.07 -3.95
C ASP A 594 9.67 -30.62 -3.91
N GLY A 595 10.33 -29.76 -3.13
CA GLY A 595 9.99 -28.33 -2.98
C GLY A 595 9.19 -27.99 -1.71
N SER A 596 8.55 -28.98 -1.10
CA SER A 596 7.71 -28.84 0.09
C SER A 596 8.41 -29.28 1.37
N PHE A 597 7.95 -28.77 2.52
CA PHE A 597 8.36 -29.23 3.85
C PHE A 597 7.17 -29.78 4.62
N TYR A 598 7.35 -30.93 5.30
CA TYR A 598 6.28 -31.64 5.99
C TYR A 598 6.59 -31.81 7.47
N LYS A 599 5.57 -31.64 8.32
CA LYS A 599 5.65 -31.81 9.77
C LYS A 599 4.43 -32.53 10.30
N ILE A 600 4.63 -33.66 10.96
CA ILE A 600 3.59 -34.28 11.78
C ILE A 600 3.47 -33.52 13.11
N VAL A 601 2.25 -33.19 13.50
CA VAL A 601 1.94 -32.56 14.79
C VAL A 601 0.98 -33.46 15.57
N ASN A 602 1.36 -33.82 16.79
CA ASN A 602 0.50 -34.60 17.68
C ASN A 602 -0.53 -33.70 18.35
N VAL A 603 -1.79 -34.13 18.37
CA VAL A 603 -2.85 -33.44 19.12
C VAL A 603 -2.86 -33.98 20.54
N THR A 604 -2.35 -33.21 21.49
CA THR A 604 -2.42 -33.54 22.93
C THR A 604 -3.78 -33.25 23.55
N ASP A 605 -4.53 -32.32 22.96
CA ASP A 605 -5.78 -31.81 23.52
C ASP A 605 -6.96 -32.77 23.31
N ASN A 606 -8.00 -32.60 24.14
CA ASN A 606 -9.21 -33.42 24.08
C ASN A 606 -10.10 -33.11 22.86
N ASP A 607 -10.08 -31.88 22.34
CA ASP A 607 -10.68 -31.54 21.06
C ASP A 607 -9.73 -31.96 19.95
N LYS A 608 -10.20 -32.89 19.11
CA LYS A 608 -9.46 -33.44 17.97
C LYS A 608 -10.22 -33.15 16.67
N SER A 609 -10.97 -32.05 16.64
CA SER A 609 -11.70 -31.62 15.46
C SER A 609 -10.78 -31.20 14.31
N TRP A 610 -11.27 -31.40 13.09
CA TRP A 610 -10.55 -31.09 11.85
C TRP A 610 -10.31 -29.58 11.71
N ASP A 611 -11.27 -28.74 12.12
CA ASP A 611 -11.12 -27.29 12.08
C ASP A 611 -10.14 -26.76 13.13
N THR A 612 -10.09 -27.34 14.34
CA THR A 612 -9.00 -27.03 15.30
C THR A 612 -7.63 -27.40 14.71
N ALA A 613 -7.50 -28.57 14.08
CA ALA A 613 -6.26 -28.97 13.40
C ALA A 613 -5.90 -28.07 12.20
N TYR A 614 -6.89 -27.68 11.38
CA TYR A 614 -6.71 -26.76 10.26
C TYR A 614 -6.22 -25.39 10.74
N ASN A 615 -6.87 -24.84 11.77
CA ASN A 615 -6.54 -23.53 12.33
C ASN A 615 -5.13 -23.54 12.95
N ALA A 616 -4.75 -24.64 13.63
CA ALA A 616 -3.41 -24.81 14.17
C ALA A 616 -2.34 -25.01 13.08
N ALA A 617 -2.66 -25.71 11.98
CA ALA A 617 -1.78 -25.82 10.81
C ALA A 617 -1.55 -24.45 10.14
N LYS A 618 -2.63 -23.67 9.90
CA LYS A 618 -2.58 -22.33 9.31
C LYS A 618 -1.92 -21.27 10.20
N ALA A 619 -1.93 -21.45 11.52
CA ALA A 619 -1.20 -20.61 12.45
C ALA A 619 0.29 -20.97 12.59
N SER A 620 0.71 -22.15 12.11
CA SER A 620 2.10 -22.56 12.11
C SER A 620 2.86 -21.92 10.95
N THR A 621 4.12 -21.54 11.16
CA THR A 621 4.98 -21.00 10.10
C THR A 621 6.34 -21.68 10.03
N PHE A 622 6.89 -21.75 8.83
CA PHE A 622 8.26 -22.20 8.57
C PHE A 622 8.77 -21.54 7.29
N ASN A 623 10.03 -21.07 7.27
CA ASN A 623 10.63 -20.42 6.09
C ASN A 623 9.75 -19.27 5.51
N GLY A 624 9.13 -18.46 6.36
CA GLY A 624 8.21 -17.37 5.96
C GLY A 624 6.81 -17.81 5.51
N LEU A 625 6.59 -19.10 5.29
CA LEU A 625 5.33 -19.68 4.79
C LEU A 625 4.37 -20.00 5.94
N HIS A 626 3.08 -19.76 5.73
CA HIS A 626 2.04 -20.38 6.55
C HIS A 626 1.89 -21.85 6.19
N GLY A 627 1.84 -22.70 7.23
CA GLY A 627 1.50 -24.10 7.08
C GLY A 627 0.05 -24.30 6.64
N TYR A 628 -0.27 -25.49 6.15
CA TYR A 628 -1.65 -25.91 5.91
C TYR A 628 -1.79 -27.41 6.13
N LEU A 629 -3.02 -27.91 6.31
CA LEU A 629 -3.24 -29.35 6.36
C LEU A 629 -2.87 -29.95 5.01
N MET A 630 -1.88 -30.83 5.04
CA MET A 630 -1.22 -31.41 3.88
C MET A 630 -2.19 -31.86 2.78
N THR A 631 -1.83 -31.51 1.56
CA THR A 631 -2.44 -31.98 0.31
C THR A 631 -1.68 -33.21 -0.20
N ILE A 632 -2.30 -34.08 -1.00
CA ILE A 632 -1.59 -35.23 -1.58
C ILE A 632 -1.99 -35.37 -3.05
N THR A 633 -1.01 -35.12 -3.92
CA THR A 633 -1.15 -34.94 -5.36
C THR A 633 -0.58 -36.09 -6.18
N SER A 634 0.23 -36.97 -5.58
CA SER A 634 0.80 -38.13 -6.24
C SER A 634 0.87 -39.38 -5.36
N ASP A 635 0.99 -40.55 -6.01
CA ASP A 635 1.20 -41.83 -5.34
C ASP A 635 2.62 -41.94 -4.74
N ILE A 636 3.54 -41.11 -5.24
CA ILE A 636 4.90 -40.92 -4.76
C ILE A 636 4.87 -40.18 -3.42
N GLU A 637 4.29 -38.98 -3.39
CA GLU A 637 4.14 -38.16 -2.19
C GLU A 637 3.43 -38.95 -1.08
N ASN A 638 2.30 -39.59 -1.40
CA ASN A 638 1.54 -40.43 -0.47
C ASN A 638 2.39 -41.50 0.23
N LYS A 639 3.33 -42.13 -0.49
CA LYS A 639 4.22 -43.15 0.08
C LYS A 639 5.36 -42.53 0.91
N PHE A 640 5.95 -41.42 0.44
CA PHE A 640 6.93 -40.65 1.20
C PHE A 640 6.39 -40.22 2.57
N ILE A 641 5.15 -39.73 2.64
CA ILE A 641 4.51 -39.32 3.91
C ILE A 641 4.40 -40.50 4.88
N TYR A 642 3.95 -41.67 4.41
CA TYR A 642 3.84 -42.85 5.27
C TYR A 642 5.20 -43.33 5.79
N ASP A 643 6.18 -43.54 4.90
CA ASP A 643 7.45 -44.15 5.31
C ASP A 643 8.37 -43.16 6.04
N ARG A 644 8.44 -41.89 5.63
CA ARG A 644 9.42 -40.92 6.16
C ARG A 644 8.84 -39.93 7.16
N VAL A 645 7.65 -39.38 6.94
CA VAL A 645 7.04 -38.41 7.87
C VAL A 645 6.39 -39.11 9.06
N TYR A 646 5.73 -40.26 8.84
CA TYR A 646 5.16 -41.09 9.90
C TYR A 646 6.17 -42.11 10.46
N LYS A 647 6.47 -43.15 9.69
CA LYS A 647 7.06 -44.40 10.20
C LYS A 647 8.51 -44.25 10.66
N ASN A 648 9.37 -43.56 9.90
CA ASN A 648 10.74 -43.27 10.34
C ASN A 648 10.78 -42.35 11.60
N LYS A 649 9.72 -41.56 11.86
CA LYS A 649 9.55 -40.79 13.11
C LYS A 649 8.87 -41.58 14.25
N GLY A 650 8.64 -42.88 14.07
CA GLY A 650 8.06 -43.77 15.09
C GLY A 650 6.53 -43.77 15.17
N TYR A 651 5.84 -43.12 14.23
CA TYR A 651 4.38 -43.10 14.18
C TYR A 651 3.83 -44.19 13.24
N ASN A 652 2.76 -44.84 13.68
CA ASN A 652 1.98 -45.77 12.86
C ASN A 652 0.57 -45.19 12.65
N PRO A 653 0.19 -44.80 11.42
CA PRO A 653 -1.17 -44.32 11.10
C PRO A 653 -2.29 -45.33 11.38
N SER A 654 -1.97 -46.58 11.73
CA SER A 654 -2.93 -47.58 12.21
C SER A 654 -3.27 -47.42 13.69
N ASP A 655 -2.34 -46.87 14.49
CA ASP A 655 -2.46 -46.71 15.94
C ASP A 655 -2.99 -45.31 16.32
N ALA A 656 -2.63 -44.29 15.54
CA ALA A 656 -3.19 -42.94 15.63
C ALA A 656 -3.25 -42.29 14.25
N THR A 657 -4.45 -41.94 13.79
CA THR A 657 -4.66 -41.32 12.47
C THR A 657 -4.30 -39.83 12.44
N GLY A 658 -4.18 -39.28 11.23
CA GLY A 658 -3.85 -37.87 11.00
C GLY A 658 -4.86 -37.13 10.14
N TRP A 659 -5.22 -35.89 10.50
CA TRP A 659 -6.00 -35.05 9.59
C TRP A 659 -5.16 -34.57 8.39
N ILE A 660 -5.80 -34.54 7.22
CA ILE A 660 -5.27 -33.99 5.95
C ILE A 660 -6.24 -32.94 5.38
N GLY A 661 -5.79 -32.16 4.39
CA GLY A 661 -6.50 -30.97 3.91
C GLY A 661 -7.81 -31.19 3.14
N ALA A 662 -8.33 -32.42 3.04
CA ALA A 662 -9.51 -32.71 2.22
C ALA A 662 -10.84 -32.66 2.98
N THR A 663 -11.86 -32.05 2.37
CA THR A 663 -13.21 -31.92 2.94
C THR A 663 -14.32 -31.86 1.88
N ARG A 664 -15.56 -32.19 2.28
CA ARG A 664 -16.80 -31.81 1.56
C ARG A 664 -17.55 -30.66 2.23
N GLY A 665 -17.18 -30.28 3.45
CA GLY A 665 -17.83 -29.20 4.17
C GLY A 665 -17.48 -27.83 3.60
N ASN A 666 -18.31 -26.83 3.89
CA ASN A 666 -18.08 -25.45 3.50
C ASN A 666 -17.59 -24.64 4.71
N ASN A 667 -16.67 -23.70 4.49
CA ASN A 667 -16.22 -22.76 5.50
C ASN A 667 -17.26 -21.65 5.69
N LEU A 668 -17.62 -21.32 6.93
CA LEU A 668 -18.48 -20.17 7.23
C LEU A 668 -17.73 -18.84 7.22
N ASN A 669 -16.43 -18.84 7.49
CA ASN A 669 -15.66 -17.61 7.67
C ASN A 669 -15.14 -17.02 6.35
N SER A 670 -15.11 -17.79 5.26
CA SER A 670 -14.31 -17.48 4.06
C SER A 670 -14.59 -18.43 2.89
N THR A 671 -13.94 -18.19 1.75
CA THR A 671 -13.65 -19.19 0.70
C THR A 671 -12.64 -20.26 1.17
N TYR A 672 -12.23 -21.14 0.24
CA TYR A 672 -11.05 -21.99 0.39
C TYR A 672 -9.78 -21.20 0.74
N ASP A 673 -8.80 -21.90 1.31
CA ASP A 673 -7.47 -21.43 1.74
C ASP A 673 -7.42 -20.28 2.77
N ALA A 674 -8.51 -20.16 3.51
CA ALA A 674 -8.68 -19.21 4.59
C ALA A 674 -7.63 -19.36 5.70
N LEU A 675 -7.35 -18.27 6.42
CA LEU A 675 -6.56 -18.31 7.68
C LEU A 675 -7.24 -19.16 8.76
N THR A 676 -8.58 -19.19 8.78
CA THR A 676 -9.34 -20.08 9.66
C THR A 676 -10.46 -20.79 8.91
N TRP A 677 -10.68 -22.04 9.28
CA TRP A 677 -11.85 -22.81 8.90
C TRP A 677 -12.82 -22.92 10.07
N LYS A 678 -14.11 -22.78 9.79
CA LYS A 678 -15.19 -22.94 10.77
C LYS A 678 -16.40 -23.53 10.09
N PHE A 679 -16.93 -24.62 10.64
CA PHE A 679 -18.17 -25.23 10.13
C PHE A 679 -19.41 -24.58 10.77
N ALA A 680 -20.56 -24.75 10.13
CA ALA A 680 -21.86 -24.24 10.62
C ALA A 680 -22.43 -25.05 11.78
N SER A 681 -22.00 -26.30 11.88
CA SER A 681 -22.21 -27.15 13.04
C SER A 681 -21.51 -26.55 14.25
N ASN A 682 -22.26 -26.31 15.33
CA ASN A 682 -21.62 -26.37 16.64
C ASN A 682 -21.13 -27.82 16.86
N HIS A 683 -20.23 -28.01 17.81
CA HIS A 683 -19.63 -29.29 18.21
C HIS A 683 -20.61 -30.46 18.47
N THR A 684 -21.93 -30.26 18.42
CA THR A 684 -22.94 -31.31 18.66
C THR A 684 -24.02 -31.46 17.57
N THR A 685 -24.05 -30.62 16.53
CA THR A 685 -25.11 -30.68 15.48
C THR A 685 -24.54 -30.76 14.08
N ILE A 686 -24.59 -31.95 13.47
CA ILE A 686 -24.12 -32.20 12.10
C ILE A 686 -24.88 -31.31 11.11
N PRO A 687 -24.22 -30.70 10.10
CA PRO A 687 -24.92 -29.93 9.07
C PRO A 687 -25.91 -30.81 8.31
N SER A 688 -27.07 -30.26 7.92
CA SER A 688 -27.99 -30.98 7.04
C SER A 688 -27.28 -31.42 5.75
N SER A 689 -27.53 -32.62 5.25
CA SER A 689 -26.83 -33.17 4.09
C SER A 689 -26.89 -32.28 2.83
N ASN A 690 -27.89 -31.40 2.74
CA ASN A 690 -28.08 -30.40 1.68
C ASN A 690 -27.11 -29.21 1.74
N SER A 691 -26.34 -29.02 2.82
CA SER A 691 -25.33 -27.95 2.97
C SER A 691 -23.88 -28.43 2.83
N LEU A 692 -23.68 -29.71 2.52
CA LEU A 692 -22.37 -30.32 2.23
C LEU A 692 -22.22 -30.54 0.72
N ASN A 693 -21.01 -30.40 0.19
CA ASN A 693 -20.75 -30.64 -1.21
C ASN A 693 -20.89 -32.14 -1.58
N THR A 694 -21.30 -32.43 -2.81
CA THR A 694 -21.41 -33.81 -3.32
C THR A 694 -20.08 -34.41 -3.77
N LYS A 695 -19.01 -33.60 -3.79
CA LYS A 695 -17.63 -33.96 -4.19
C LYS A 695 -16.66 -33.65 -3.04
N TRP A 696 -15.47 -34.22 -3.10
CA TRP A 696 -14.37 -33.90 -2.20
C TRP A 696 -13.40 -32.89 -2.82
N TYR A 697 -13.00 -31.91 -2.01
CA TYR A 697 -12.12 -30.81 -2.38
C TYR A 697 -10.94 -30.71 -1.43
N TRP A 698 -9.83 -30.17 -1.91
CA TRP A 698 -8.77 -29.69 -1.04
C TRP A 698 -9.15 -28.32 -0.45
N ALA A 699 -9.05 -28.20 0.87
CA ALA A 699 -9.47 -27.02 1.62
C ALA A 699 -8.51 -25.84 1.49
N CYS A 700 -7.23 -26.12 1.25
CA CYS A 700 -6.10 -25.20 1.39
C CYS A 700 -4.91 -25.63 0.51
N GLY A 701 -3.85 -24.82 0.50
CA GLY A 701 -2.61 -25.10 -0.23
C GLY A 701 -2.72 -24.79 -1.73
N PRO A 702 -1.75 -25.26 -2.56
CA PRO A 702 -1.78 -25.06 -4.00
C PRO A 702 -3.04 -25.66 -4.67
N GLU A 703 -3.67 -26.64 -4.02
CA GLU A 703 -4.86 -27.36 -4.51
C GLU A 703 -6.19 -26.76 -4.04
N ALA A 704 -6.16 -25.70 -3.21
CA ALA A 704 -7.35 -25.10 -2.63
C ALA A 704 -8.51 -24.92 -3.64
N GLY A 705 -9.68 -25.49 -3.31
CA GLY A 705 -10.88 -25.41 -4.14
C GLY A 705 -10.92 -26.36 -5.34
N LYS A 706 -9.86 -27.14 -5.62
CA LYS A 706 -9.87 -28.18 -6.65
C LYS A 706 -10.62 -29.42 -6.14
N ALA A 707 -11.57 -29.91 -6.93
CA ALA A 707 -12.18 -31.22 -6.70
C ALA A 707 -11.21 -32.34 -7.10
N PHE A 708 -11.07 -33.37 -6.26
CA PHE A 708 -10.24 -34.54 -6.55
C PHE A 708 -11.03 -35.86 -6.56
N TYR A 709 -12.26 -35.87 -6.05
CA TYR A 709 -13.13 -37.04 -6.04
C TYR A 709 -14.61 -36.63 -6.23
N GLU A 710 -15.24 -37.13 -7.29
CA GLU A 710 -16.50 -36.68 -7.89
C GLU A 710 -17.78 -37.11 -7.14
N ALA A 711 -17.65 -37.96 -6.12
CA ALA A 711 -18.80 -38.49 -5.37
C ALA A 711 -18.56 -38.43 -3.86
N LYS A 712 -19.64 -38.24 -3.10
CA LYS A 712 -19.55 -38.21 -1.63
C LYS A 712 -19.12 -39.55 -1.03
N LYS A 713 -19.42 -40.66 -1.71
CA LYS A 713 -19.06 -42.02 -1.30
C LYS A 713 -18.64 -42.89 -2.49
N TYR A 714 -17.82 -43.90 -2.23
CA TYR A 714 -17.49 -44.96 -3.17
C TYR A 714 -18.68 -45.87 -3.45
N ALA A 715 -18.68 -46.48 -4.64
CA ALA A 715 -19.63 -47.49 -5.07
C ALA A 715 -18.87 -48.60 -5.81
N THR A 716 -19.20 -49.86 -5.54
CA THR A 716 -18.43 -51.02 -6.02
C THR A 716 -18.19 -50.99 -7.54
N GLY A 717 -16.92 -50.97 -7.94
CA GLY A 717 -16.49 -50.98 -9.33
C GLY A 717 -16.56 -49.62 -10.05
N GLN A 718 -17.09 -48.58 -9.40
CA GLN A 718 -17.09 -47.22 -9.93
C GLN A 718 -15.73 -46.53 -9.72
N ASP A 719 -15.50 -45.49 -10.50
CA ASP A 719 -14.30 -44.68 -10.47
C ASP A 719 -14.70 -43.22 -10.36
N TYR A 720 -14.48 -42.64 -9.19
CA TYR A 720 -14.84 -41.25 -8.90
C TYR A 720 -13.62 -40.34 -8.75
N ARG A 721 -12.39 -40.83 -8.94
CA ARG A 721 -11.21 -39.97 -8.93
C ARG A 721 -11.32 -38.98 -10.09
N THR A 722 -11.27 -37.68 -9.80
CA THR A 722 -11.31 -36.63 -10.83
C THR A 722 -10.14 -36.81 -11.81
N ALA A 723 -10.39 -36.62 -13.10
CA ALA A 723 -9.37 -36.83 -14.13
C ALA A 723 -8.13 -35.95 -13.89
N GLY A 724 -6.94 -36.55 -13.94
CA GLY A 724 -5.66 -35.87 -13.67
C GLY A 724 -5.35 -35.64 -12.19
N MET A 725 -6.27 -35.92 -11.27
CA MET A 725 -6.05 -35.80 -9.81
C MET A 725 -5.62 -37.13 -9.19
N TYR A 726 -5.09 -37.07 -7.97
CA TYR A 726 -4.77 -38.22 -7.14
C TYR A 726 -5.81 -38.44 -6.03
N SER A 727 -6.06 -39.70 -5.68
CA SER A 727 -6.80 -40.09 -4.48
C SER A 727 -6.28 -41.43 -3.97
N SER A 728 -6.30 -41.65 -2.66
CA SER A 728 -5.89 -42.93 -2.04
C SER A 728 -6.88 -43.40 -0.98
N TRP A 729 -8.18 -43.23 -1.23
CA TRP A 729 -9.19 -43.76 -0.31
C TRP A 729 -9.06 -45.28 -0.19
N ASN A 730 -9.35 -45.82 1.00
CA ASN A 730 -9.39 -47.27 1.25
C ASN A 730 -10.58 -47.94 0.54
N ASN A 731 -10.48 -48.07 -0.78
CA ASN A 731 -11.40 -48.83 -1.63
C ASN A 731 -10.61 -49.60 -2.72
N PRO A 732 -11.20 -50.65 -3.32
CA PRO A 732 -10.54 -51.45 -4.36
C PRO A 732 -10.07 -50.67 -5.59
N LYS A 733 -10.76 -49.59 -5.98
CA LYS A 733 -10.45 -48.85 -7.22
C LYS A 733 -9.22 -47.97 -7.07
N ASP A 734 -9.12 -47.24 -5.96
CA ASP A 734 -7.96 -46.40 -5.66
C ASP A 734 -6.71 -47.26 -5.41
N PHE A 735 -6.86 -48.36 -4.68
CA PHE A 735 -5.75 -49.31 -4.47
C PHE A 735 -5.24 -49.90 -5.79
N SER A 736 -6.15 -50.32 -6.68
CA SER A 736 -5.81 -50.82 -8.01
C SER A 736 -5.11 -49.77 -8.88
N LYS A 737 -5.48 -48.50 -8.77
CA LYS A 737 -4.83 -47.39 -9.50
C LYS A 737 -3.45 -47.03 -8.94
N ASN A 738 -3.23 -47.22 -7.65
CA ASN A 738 -2.03 -46.74 -6.94
C ASN A 738 -0.98 -47.85 -6.70
N GLY A 739 -1.21 -49.05 -7.27
CA GLY A 739 -0.32 -50.21 -7.10
C GLY A 739 -0.38 -50.88 -5.71
N LEU A 740 -1.42 -50.62 -4.91
CA LEU A 740 -1.50 -51.01 -3.50
C LEU A 740 -2.15 -52.40 -3.26
N GLY A 741 -2.41 -53.16 -4.32
CA GLY A 741 -3.07 -54.47 -4.24
C GLY A 741 -4.60 -54.37 -4.10
N THR A 742 -5.20 -55.22 -3.27
CA THR A 742 -6.66 -55.28 -3.06
C THR A 742 -7.08 -54.43 -1.85
N GLY A 743 -7.68 -53.27 -2.10
CA GLY A 743 -8.27 -52.44 -1.05
C GLY A 743 -9.42 -53.15 -0.33
N GLY A 744 -9.43 -53.08 1.02
CA GLY A 744 -10.37 -53.83 1.86
C GLY A 744 -11.60 -53.04 2.34
N GLY A 745 -11.58 -51.70 2.24
CA GLY A 745 -12.66 -50.83 2.68
C GLY A 745 -13.65 -50.41 1.59
N ALA A 746 -14.52 -49.47 1.94
CA ALA A 746 -15.49 -48.86 1.04
C ALA A 746 -15.40 -47.33 1.04
N GLU A 747 -14.20 -46.78 1.27
CA GLU A 747 -13.99 -45.36 1.53
C GLU A 747 -13.95 -44.51 0.24
N PRO A 748 -14.42 -43.25 0.25
CA PRO A 748 -15.15 -42.64 1.35
C PRO A 748 -16.54 -43.27 1.46
N ASN A 749 -17.06 -43.47 2.67
CA ASN A 749 -18.29 -44.25 2.89
C ASN A 749 -19.50 -43.38 3.30
N ASP A 750 -19.28 -42.13 3.76
CA ASP A 750 -20.30 -41.16 4.23
C ASP A 750 -21.13 -41.63 5.46
N SER A 751 -20.56 -42.48 6.33
CA SER A 751 -21.25 -43.10 7.46
C SER A 751 -21.54 -42.10 8.57
N SER A 752 -22.81 -41.72 8.70
CA SER A 752 -23.26 -40.70 9.67
C SER A 752 -22.79 -39.27 9.32
N ASN A 753 -22.69 -38.97 8.02
CA ASN A 753 -22.20 -37.71 7.44
C ASN A 753 -20.72 -37.48 7.73
N GLU A 754 -19.89 -38.23 7.03
CA GLU A 754 -18.44 -38.08 7.04
C GLU A 754 -18.04 -37.15 5.88
N TYR A 755 -17.22 -36.14 6.21
CA TYR A 755 -16.92 -35.02 5.30
C TYR A 755 -15.57 -34.35 5.52
N CYS A 756 -14.73 -34.85 6.42
CA CYS A 756 -13.30 -34.50 6.50
C CYS A 756 -12.46 -35.77 6.28
N ALA A 757 -11.31 -35.65 5.62
CA ALA A 757 -10.47 -36.79 5.33
C ALA A 757 -9.35 -36.96 6.37
N GLN A 758 -9.11 -38.20 6.79
CA GLN A 758 -7.95 -38.59 7.60
C GLN A 758 -7.05 -39.58 6.85
N TYR A 759 -5.75 -39.47 7.08
CA TYR A 759 -4.76 -40.47 6.74
C TYR A 759 -4.79 -41.61 7.76
N VAL A 760 -4.89 -42.85 7.29
CA VAL A 760 -5.03 -44.05 8.14
C VAL A 760 -4.32 -45.26 7.53
N GLY A 761 -3.73 -46.12 8.37
CA GLY A 761 -3.11 -47.35 7.90
C GLY A 761 -2.00 -47.12 6.86
N THR A 762 -1.83 -48.08 5.96
CA THR A 762 -0.72 -48.08 4.98
C THR A 762 -1.17 -47.46 3.65
N TYR A 763 -0.64 -46.27 3.35
CA TYR A 763 -0.86 -45.51 2.11
C TYR A 763 -2.32 -45.13 1.78
N CYS A 764 -3.26 -45.14 2.75
CA CYS A 764 -4.67 -44.92 2.46
C CYS A 764 -5.40 -43.91 3.36
N TRP A 765 -6.58 -43.50 2.91
CA TRP A 765 -7.40 -42.46 3.52
C TRP A 765 -8.81 -42.98 3.84
N ASN A 766 -9.46 -42.32 4.80
CA ASN A 766 -10.79 -42.65 5.31
C ASN A 766 -11.53 -41.33 5.61
N ASP A 767 -12.82 -41.25 5.30
CA ASP A 767 -13.61 -40.07 5.66
C ASP A 767 -14.08 -40.14 7.10
N LEU A 768 -14.27 -38.99 7.73
CA LEU A 768 -14.63 -38.90 9.13
C LEU A 768 -15.48 -37.65 9.36
N SER A 769 -16.30 -37.67 10.41
CA SER A 769 -16.95 -36.44 10.89
C SER A 769 -15.89 -35.48 11.43
N HIS A 770 -16.02 -34.20 11.10
CA HIS A 770 -15.09 -33.13 11.53
C HIS A 770 -14.84 -33.08 13.05
N TYR A 771 -15.72 -33.65 13.87
CA TYR A 771 -15.71 -33.52 15.32
C TYR A 771 -15.38 -34.85 16.01
N LYS A 772 -14.31 -34.88 16.81
CA LYS A 772 -13.85 -36.04 17.58
C LYS A 772 -13.26 -35.62 18.92
N TYR A 773 -13.61 -36.38 19.97
CA TYR A 773 -13.17 -36.13 21.35
C TYR A 773 -12.65 -37.43 21.98
N GLY A 774 -11.70 -37.29 22.92
CA GLY A 774 -11.15 -38.39 23.71
C GLY A 774 -9.80 -38.91 23.22
N THR A 775 -9.44 -40.12 23.63
CA THR A 775 -8.12 -40.71 23.34
C THR A 775 -7.93 -40.99 21.85
N ALA A 776 -6.72 -40.73 21.33
CA ALA A 776 -6.35 -41.02 19.95
C ALA A 776 -6.51 -42.51 19.60
N GLY A 777 -6.84 -42.79 18.34
CA GLY A 777 -7.01 -44.14 17.80
C GLY A 777 -7.48 -44.13 16.34
N GLN A 778 -7.88 -45.28 15.82
CA GLN A 778 -8.28 -45.48 14.40
C GLN A 778 -9.40 -44.52 13.91
N TYR A 779 -10.29 -44.06 14.80
CA TYR A 779 -11.44 -43.20 14.48
C TYR A 779 -11.43 -41.85 15.22
N VAL A 780 -10.29 -41.50 15.84
CA VAL A 780 -10.07 -40.29 16.63
C VAL A 780 -8.64 -39.80 16.36
N PRO A 781 -8.44 -38.82 15.46
CA PRO A 781 -7.10 -38.43 15.01
C PRO A 781 -6.18 -37.98 16.14
N GLY A 782 -5.06 -38.69 16.30
CA GLY A 782 -4.01 -38.34 17.25
C GLY A 782 -3.02 -37.31 16.71
N SER A 783 -3.09 -37.02 15.41
CA SER A 783 -2.16 -36.14 14.72
C SER A 783 -2.84 -35.32 13.62
N TYR A 784 -2.08 -34.41 13.03
CA TYR A 784 -2.32 -33.85 11.70
C TYR A 784 -0.98 -33.59 11.02
N ILE A 785 -0.98 -33.51 9.69
CA ILE A 785 0.23 -33.22 8.92
C ILE A 785 0.13 -31.78 8.41
N VAL A 786 1.13 -30.98 8.77
CA VAL A 786 1.33 -29.63 8.23
C VAL A 786 2.28 -29.72 7.05
N GLU A 787 1.92 -29.07 5.96
CA GLU A 787 2.76 -28.86 4.79
C GLU A 787 3.08 -27.36 4.68
N TYR A 788 4.32 -27.03 4.33
CA TYR A 788 4.79 -25.67 4.06
C TYR A 788 5.41 -25.65 2.66
N THR A 789 4.73 -24.96 1.75
CA THR A 789 5.07 -24.89 0.32
C THR A 789 4.84 -23.46 -0.16
N ALA A 790 5.68 -22.94 -1.05
CA ALA A 790 5.42 -21.67 -1.71
C ALA A 790 4.45 -21.87 -2.87
N TYR A 791 3.35 -21.11 -2.92
CA TYR A 791 2.33 -21.26 -3.97
C TYR A 791 1.56 -19.96 -4.22
N THR A 792 0.97 -19.88 -5.41
CA THR A 792 -0.08 -18.90 -5.74
C THR A 792 -1.31 -19.66 -6.20
N ASN A 793 -2.45 -19.40 -5.57
CA ASN A 793 -3.76 -19.92 -5.99
C ASN A 793 -4.76 -18.75 -6.12
N SER A 794 -6.03 -19.02 -6.38
CA SER A 794 -7.06 -17.98 -6.56
C SER A 794 -7.47 -17.22 -5.29
N TYR A 795 -6.89 -17.57 -4.14
CA TYR A 795 -7.27 -17.06 -2.81
C TYR A 795 -6.09 -16.43 -2.04
N ARG A 796 -4.86 -16.85 -2.34
CA ARG A 796 -3.65 -16.55 -1.55
C ARG A 796 -2.38 -16.65 -2.40
N THR A 797 -1.35 -15.89 -2.00
CA THR A 797 0.04 -16.07 -2.42
C THR A 797 0.90 -16.26 -1.17
N GLU A 798 1.56 -17.42 -1.04
CA GLU A 798 2.59 -17.69 -0.04
C GLU A 798 3.95 -17.70 -0.73
N ALA A 799 4.92 -16.98 -0.16
CA ALA A 799 6.27 -16.86 -0.69
C ALA A 799 7.30 -17.15 0.41
N ALA A 800 8.33 -17.90 0.06
CA ALA A 800 9.30 -18.44 1.00
C ALA A 800 10.44 -17.46 1.30
N THR A 801 10.86 -17.37 2.56
CA THR A 801 12.00 -16.55 3.01
C THR A 801 13.30 -16.96 2.33
N ASN A 802 13.54 -18.26 2.21
CA ASN A 802 14.60 -18.83 1.38
C ASN A 802 13.98 -19.52 0.16
N THR A 803 14.41 -19.11 -1.03
CA THR A 803 13.86 -19.58 -2.30
C THR A 803 14.34 -20.98 -2.64
N ALA A 804 13.44 -21.95 -2.76
CA ALA A 804 13.73 -23.21 -3.44
C ALA A 804 13.87 -22.93 -4.95
N LEU A 805 15.02 -23.26 -5.52
CA LEU A 805 15.23 -23.14 -6.96
C LEU A 805 14.78 -24.43 -7.64
N SER A 806 14.08 -24.31 -8.76
CA SER A 806 13.73 -25.47 -9.58
C SER A 806 13.69 -25.12 -11.07
N ALA A 807 13.96 -26.12 -11.89
CA ALA A 807 13.77 -26.05 -13.34
C ALA A 807 13.03 -27.30 -13.80
N HIS A 808 12.07 -27.11 -14.72
CA HIS A 808 11.39 -28.20 -15.38
C HIS A 808 11.44 -28.02 -16.90
N ARG A 809 11.68 -29.10 -17.65
CA ARG A 809 11.59 -29.08 -19.11
C ARG A 809 11.14 -30.43 -19.64
N THR A 810 10.22 -30.42 -20.60
CA THR A 810 9.88 -31.62 -21.38
C THR A 810 10.71 -31.66 -22.65
N TYR A 811 11.47 -32.74 -22.81
CA TYR A 811 12.20 -33.08 -24.02
C TYR A 811 11.40 -34.12 -24.80
N THR A 812 11.31 -33.96 -26.11
CA THR A 812 10.71 -34.95 -27.03
C THR A 812 11.83 -35.40 -27.98
N HIS A 813 11.86 -36.70 -28.28
CA HIS A 813 12.78 -37.26 -29.27
C HIS A 813 12.22 -37.07 -30.69
#